data_AF-A0A935R682-F1
#
_entry.id   AF-A0A935R682-F1
#
_cell.length_a   1.000
_cell.length_b   1.000
_cell.length_c   1.000
_cell.angle_alpha   90.00
_cell.angle_beta   90.00
_cell.angle_gamma   90.00
#
_symmetry.space_group_name_H-M   'P 1'
#
loop_
_entity.id
_entity.type
_entity.pdbx_description
1 polymer ?
#
loop_
_entity_poly.entity_id
_entity_poly.type
_entity_poly.pdbx_seq_one_letter_code
_entity_poly.pdbx_strand_id
1 'polypeptide(L)'
;MSARTSVAQSLAALVACDQSYFIYGTLADGTALQHLPDGPASPSGDYANPTVYRTAPQFHVPTGYTVAATIERPEIGAKAVIYRNNLTNDTLVAFGGTDGLNAQDYVSNTQTFGWSQWDALKQPPLNGPGKGLLETLQDLSATSGTIQFAGQSLGGALAQYATVEYVKHQSRIAAENGQTYLPSNITLTTFNGLGAEAGLKAHISDYDSGLLAGLGQVAHYVIDNDLVSRLGGGHVGANGQVIKLDWTYLGGTSLGKPMDLGDSHRIETAFYTHLDASGAGLAAGSIVQEGSNDFKLVNAANAAAWAALLGNLGNNSDVTPLEAPFRLLAGVLSAAMVVDPKEINGVIQAYLETQHRAGKLTDWEHDSASYIDFGKLAQDLSRSPLSAIAFLTSSLAATSIDKFHLFTDLKGSEEFFKSWRDSHNGSSQFDPTGRWKIPASTATSFLAARTVAPVRRDPLILDLDGDGLETTGINPAAPILFDHDGDGVKTATGWVRSDDALLVLDRNGNGAIDNGTELFGDATNRYTGGKAADGFAALAQEDTNGDGKVDSLDARFANLRLWRDLNQDGISQAGELFTLASQGITALNVARTANATLLANGNQIADLGGFVRGDGTGGTLGAVEQLADINLASSPFHSQFIDSIPLTEAALNLADMQGAGMVRSLRQAASLPGAQGSALAAQLAAFAADTTRGGQLARLEPLLKAWSDTSTMATTATGAFAGVNLSVSFAGVANGSPAYQAWLDKLSILERFNGQTFLPVPAAGTTLAIDFHAAREAALDAAYEALKESVYDGLVMQTRLKPYLDQIRLSIAESGIALDFSAMEAALDVRYAADPANALVDRVELMKCAGAQLWQSGWTGTARLQQWIGDAETKGTWEVMRTSLAAPYASPATAGNDLHLMDSIGTTFDAGAGDDLVWVRAATIS
;
A
#
# COMPACT_ATOMS: atom_id res chain seq x y z
N MET A 1 35.50 26.16 4.08
CA MET A 1 36.00 26.57 2.74
C MET A 1 37.47 26.89 2.93
N SER A 2 38.35 26.20 2.20
CA SER A 2 39.80 26.20 2.47
C SER A 2 40.55 27.18 1.58
N ALA A 3 41.88 27.29 1.75
CA ALA A 3 42.74 28.14 0.91
C ALA A 3 42.81 27.73 -0.57
N ARG A 4 42.09 26.68 -1.00
CA ARG A 4 42.21 26.05 -2.33
C ARG A 4 41.12 26.46 -3.31
N THR A 5 39.96 26.88 -2.82
CA THR A 5 38.91 27.56 -3.58
C THR A 5 38.58 28.87 -2.87
N SER A 6 38.39 29.98 -3.59
CA SER A 6 38.04 31.22 -2.88
C SER A 6 36.72 31.02 -2.11
N VAL A 7 36.66 31.56 -0.89
CA VAL A 7 35.46 31.50 -0.04
C VAL A 7 34.24 31.96 -0.83
N ALA A 8 34.36 33.08 -1.55
CA ALA A 8 33.28 33.64 -2.34
C ALA A 8 32.75 32.66 -3.40
N GLN A 9 33.64 31.98 -4.14
CA GLN A 9 33.25 30.99 -5.15
C GLN A 9 32.65 29.71 -4.53
N SER A 10 33.14 29.30 -3.37
CA SER A 10 32.57 28.14 -2.66
C SER A 10 31.18 28.45 -2.08
N LEU A 11 30.94 29.66 -1.56
CA LEU A 11 29.61 30.10 -1.11
C LEU A 11 28.62 30.24 -2.27
N ALA A 12 29.06 30.80 -3.41
CA ALA A 12 28.23 30.86 -4.62
C ALA A 12 27.85 29.45 -5.10
N ALA A 13 28.81 28.53 -5.17
CA ALA A 13 28.54 27.14 -5.53
C ALA A 13 27.58 26.45 -4.55
N LEU A 14 27.74 26.67 -3.24
CA LEU A 14 26.88 26.08 -2.22
C LEU A 14 25.41 26.52 -2.37
N VAL A 15 25.18 27.83 -2.56
CA VAL A 15 23.82 28.38 -2.78
C VAL A 15 23.27 27.95 -4.12
N ALA A 16 24.09 27.88 -5.17
CA ALA A 16 23.63 27.45 -6.49
C ALA A 16 23.24 25.97 -6.52
N CYS A 17 23.96 25.11 -5.78
CA CYS A 17 23.60 23.71 -5.59
C CYS A 17 22.27 23.58 -4.84
N ASP A 18 22.08 24.30 -3.74
CA ASP A 18 20.82 24.31 -2.99
C ASP A 18 19.65 24.80 -3.87
N GLN A 19 19.82 25.95 -4.52
CA GLN A 19 18.82 26.52 -5.41
C GLN A 19 18.47 25.60 -6.60
N SER A 20 19.42 24.78 -7.06
CA SER A 20 19.17 23.81 -8.13
C SER A 20 18.15 22.73 -7.74
N TYR A 21 17.84 22.54 -6.45
CA TYR A 21 16.86 21.55 -5.99
C TYR A 21 15.38 21.95 -6.21
N PHE A 22 15.04 23.22 -6.35
CA PHE A 22 13.64 23.68 -6.19
C PHE A 22 12.95 24.21 -7.46
N ILE A 23 13.40 23.76 -8.62
CA ILE A 23 12.94 24.31 -9.91
C ILE A 23 11.68 23.56 -10.38
N TYR A 24 10.56 23.81 -9.70
CA TYR A 24 9.22 23.61 -10.25
C TYR A 24 8.57 25.00 -10.40
N GLY A 25 8.74 25.62 -11.58
CA GLY A 25 7.98 26.81 -11.99
C GLY A 25 8.24 28.12 -11.23
N THR A 26 9.28 28.21 -10.39
CA THR A 26 9.51 29.33 -9.46
C THR A 26 10.60 30.32 -9.86
N LEU A 27 11.56 29.95 -10.71
CA LEU A 27 12.64 30.84 -11.14
C LEU A 27 12.43 31.30 -12.58
N ALA A 28 12.12 32.59 -12.78
CA ALA A 28 12.07 33.19 -14.11
C ALA A 28 13.49 33.44 -14.67
N ASP A 29 13.62 33.43 -15.99
CA ASP A 29 14.83 33.92 -16.67
C ASP A 29 15.18 35.33 -16.13
N GLY A 30 16.41 35.52 -15.65
CA GLY A 30 16.87 36.75 -15.03
C GLY A 30 16.82 36.86 -13.50
N THR A 31 16.44 35.81 -12.75
CA THR A 31 16.57 35.83 -11.27
C THR A 31 18.03 35.82 -10.81
N ALA A 32 18.35 36.60 -9.78
CA ALA A 32 19.67 36.57 -9.14
C ALA A 32 19.86 35.28 -8.32
N LEU A 33 21.10 34.82 -8.19
CA LEU A 33 21.45 33.74 -7.26
C LEU A 33 21.08 34.16 -5.83
N GLN A 34 20.27 33.36 -5.14
CA GLN A 34 19.75 33.68 -3.82
C GLN A 34 19.50 32.42 -2.98
N HIS A 35 19.45 32.57 -1.66
CA HIS A 35 18.99 31.51 -0.77
C HIS A 35 17.48 31.26 -0.99
N LEU A 36 17.01 30.04 -0.74
CA LEU A 36 15.60 29.71 -0.80
C LEU A 36 14.96 29.76 0.60
N PRO A 37 13.61 29.87 0.71
CA PRO A 37 12.91 29.73 1.98
C PRO A 37 12.91 28.27 2.42
N ASP A 38 13.37 27.99 3.64
CA ASP A 38 13.54 26.63 4.13
C ASP A 38 12.21 25.93 4.49
N GLY A 39 12.22 24.60 4.39
CA GLY A 39 11.19 23.71 4.94
C GLY A 39 11.22 23.62 6.48
N PRO A 40 10.37 22.79 7.11
CA PRO A 40 10.34 22.64 8.57
C PRO A 40 11.70 22.19 9.12
N ALA A 41 12.02 22.62 10.36
CA ALA A 41 13.28 22.36 11.04
C ALA A 41 13.66 20.86 11.07
N SER A 42 14.96 20.55 11.19
CA SER A 42 15.42 19.17 11.38
C SER A 42 14.61 18.48 12.49
N PRO A 43 14.14 17.23 12.29
CA PRO A 43 13.40 16.50 13.31
C PRO A 43 14.25 16.09 14.52
N SER A 44 15.58 16.09 14.36
CA SER A 44 16.49 15.71 15.42
C SER A 44 16.64 16.87 16.42
N GLY A 45 16.21 16.65 17.67
CA GLY A 45 16.24 17.69 18.71
C GLY A 45 17.63 18.29 18.99
N ASP A 46 18.70 17.60 18.59
CA ASP A 46 20.10 18.04 18.78
C ASP A 46 20.55 19.07 17.72
N TYR A 47 20.00 19.04 16.51
CA TYR A 47 20.37 19.94 15.39
C TYR A 47 19.22 20.86 14.93
N ALA A 48 18.08 20.82 15.61
CA ALA A 48 16.89 21.64 15.39
C ALA A 48 17.01 23.08 15.95
N ASN A 49 18.00 23.88 15.52
CA ASN A 49 18.06 25.29 15.92
C ASN A 49 17.03 26.13 15.14
N PRO A 50 15.92 26.60 15.77
CA PRO A 50 14.83 27.29 15.08
C PRO A 50 15.22 28.64 14.48
N THR A 51 16.38 29.20 14.84
CA THR A 51 16.88 30.47 14.30
C THR A 51 17.56 30.32 12.94
N VAL A 52 18.05 29.12 12.60
CA VAL A 52 18.75 28.87 11.33
C VAL A 52 17.78 28.46 10.22
N TYR A 53 16.70 27.72 10.54
CA TYR A 53 15.71 27.21 9.57
C TYR A 53 14.50 28.12 9.31
N ARG A 54 14.43 29.33 9.90
CA ARG A 54 13.25 30.22 9.76
C ARG A 54 13.57 31.57 9.12
N THR A 55 14.84 31.92 9.01
CA THR A 55 15.29 33.15 8.39
C THR A 55 16.43 32.80 7.46
N ALA A 56 16.32 33.24 6.21
CA ALA A 56 17.39 33.25 5.22
C ALA A 56 18.79 33.33 5.86
N PRO A 57 19.72 32.44 5.51
CA PRO A 57 21.00 32.37 6.20
C PRO A 57 21.74 33.71 6.13
N GLN A 58 22.31 34.14 7.26
CA GLN A 58 22.93 35.47 7.43
C GLN A 58 24.32 35.58 6.78
N PHE A 59 24.47 35.17 5.52
CA PHE A 59 25.71 35.35 4.75
C PHE A 59 25.43 35.97 3.38
N HIS A 60 26.40 36.72 2.85
CA HIS A 60 26.25 37.42 1.58
C HIS A 60 26.49 36.47 0.41
N VAL A 61 25.50 36.35 -0.48
CA VAL A 61 25.68 35.73 -1.79
C VAL A 61 26.48 36.69 -2.69
N PRO A 62 27.51 36.23 -3.42
CA PRO A 62 28.25 37.10 -4.33
C PRO A 62 27.34 37.77 -5.37
N THR A 63 27.44 39.09 -5.48
CA THR A 63 26.59 39.88 -6.39
C THR A 63 26.97 39.65 -7.85
N GLY A 64 25.97 39.69 -8.74
CA GLY A 64 26.17 39.74 -10.19
C GLY A 64 25.86 38.45 -10.94
N TYR A 65 25.64 37.33 -10.24
CA TYR A 65 25.17 36.08 -10.84
C TYR A 65 23.67 36.13 -11.13
N THR A 66 23.30 35.94 -12.40
CA THR A 66 21.92 35.75 -12.86
C THR A 66 21.79 34.43 -13.60
N VAL A 67 20.63 33.79 -13.53
CA VAL A 67 20.34 32.59 -14.33
C VAL A 67 20.50 32.94 -15.81
N ALA A 68 21.33 32.18 -16.52
CA ALA A 68 21.60 32.30 -17.94
C ALA A 68 20.95 31.19 -18.76
N ALA A 69 20.80 30.00 -18.18
CA ALA A 69 20.04 28.90 -18.76
C ALA A 69 19.70 27.86 -17.69
N THR A 70 18.59 27.15 -17.88
CA THR A 70 18.20 25.99 -17.08
C THR A 70 17.92 24.83 -18.01
N ILE A 71 18.47 23.65 -17.70
CA ILE A 71 18.29 22.43 -18.49
C ILE A 71 17.75 21.35 -17.55
N GLU A 72 16.56 20.86 -17.87
CA GLU A 72 15.82 19.92 -17.03
C GLU A 72 15.37 18.68 -17.83
N ARG A 73 15.32 17.55 -17.12
CA ARG A 73 14.76 16.28 -17.55
C ARG A 73 13.87 15.75 -16.42
N PRO A 74 12.65 16.28 -16.28
CA PRO A 74 11.72 15.86 -15.22
C PRO A 74 11.47 14.35 -15.22
N GLU A 75 11.50 13.72 -16.40
CA GLU A 75 11.28 12.28 -16.60
C GLU A 75 12.30 11.37 -15.91
N ILE A 76 13.48 11.89 -15.56
CA ILE A 76 14.53 11.15 -14.85
C ILE A 76 15.15 11.98 -13.72
N GLY A 77 14.51 13.09 -13.34
CA GLY A 77 15.00 13.98 -12.28
C GLY A 77 16.40 14.56 -12.50
N ALA A 78 16.83 14.78 -13.75
CA ALA A 78 18.14 15.38 -14.04
C ALA A 78 18.02 16.88 -14.29
N LYS A 79 18.92 17.67 -13.70
CA LYS A 79 18.88 19.13 -13.86
C LYS A 79 20.23 19.82 -13.74
N ALA A 80 20.39 20.90 -14.49
CA ALA A 80 21.54 21.79 -14.45
C ALA A 80 21.07 23.24 -14.61
N VAL A 81 21.52 24.12 -13.70
CA VAL A 81 21.30 25.56 -13.77
C VAL A 81 22.63 26.24 -14.07
N ILE A 82 22.63 27.07 -15.10
CA ILE A 82 23.79 27.86 -15.50
C ILE A 82 23.56 29.29 -15.06
N TYR A 83 24.42 29.80 -14.20
CA TYR A 83 24.48 31.19 -13.78
C TYR A 83 25.63 31.89 -14.47
N ARG A 84 25.43 33.16 -14.83
CA ARG A 84 26.47 34.01 -15.39
C ARG A 84 26.67 35.25 -14.52
N ASN A 85 27.91 35.53 -14.18
CA ASN A 85 28.27 36.75 -13.48
C ASN A 85 28.46 37.91 -14.47
N ASN A 86 27.58 38.89 -14.42
CA ASN A 86 27.59 40.03 -15.34
C ASN A 86 28.74 41.02 -15.08
N LEU A 87 29.48 40.88 -13.97
CA LEU A 87 30.63 41.72 -13.62
C LEU A 87 31.96 41.07 -14.01
N THR A 88 32.09 39.75 -13.85
CA THR A 88 33.37 39.02 -14.07
C THR A 88 33.37 38.15 -15.33
N ASN A 89 32.23 37.94 -15.97
CA ASN A 89 32.00 36.92 -17.01
C ASN A 89 32.21 35.48 -16.54
N ASP A 90 32.29 35.22 -15.24
CA ASP A 90 32.37 33.85 -14.71
C ASP A 90 31.04 33.12 -14.92
N THR A 91 31.13 31.82 -15.21
CA THR A 91 29.99 30.94 -15.38
C THR A 91 29.97 29.89 -14.27
N LEU A 92 28.85 29.74 -13.59
CA LEU A 92 28.65 28.73 -12.54
C LEU A 92 27.57 27.75 -13.00
N VAL A 93 27.92 26.48 -13.12
CA VAL A 93 27.03 25.39 -13.54
C VAL A 93 26.74 24.53 -12.32
N ALA A 94 25.53 24.65 -11.78
CA ALA A 94 25.09 23.90 -10.62
C ALA A 94 24.17 22.74 -11.04
N PHE A 95 24.53 21.53 -10.63
CA PHE A 95 23.74 20.33 -10.88
C PHE A 95 22.94 19.97 -9.64
N GLY A 96 21.64 19.75 -9.84
CA GLY A 96 20.77 19.25 -8.80
C GLY A 96 20.64 17.73 -8.86
N GLY A 97 20.40 17.12 -7.71
CA GLY A 97 20.03 15.71 -7.60
C GLY A 97 18.58 15.46 -8.03
N THR A 98 18.05 14.27 -7.74
CA THR A 98 16.67 13.88 -8.08
C THR A 98 15.65 14.48 -7.11
N ASP A 99 14.55 15.02 -7.61
CA ASP A 99 13.44 15.55 -6.79
C ASP A 99 12.35 14.50 -6.57
N GLY A 100 12.08 14.16 -5.30
CA GLY A 100 10.83 13.51 -4.91
C GLY A 100 10.88 12.01 -4.59
N LEU A 101 9.80 11.55 -3.95
CA LEU A 101 9.61 10.28 -3.25
C LEU A 101 9.40 9.05 -4.17
N ASN A 102 9.73 9.14 -5.46
CA ASN A 102 9.55 8.02 -6.39
C ASN A 102 10.77 7.08 -6.36
N ALA A 103 10.61 5.93 -5.69
CA ALA A 103 11.63 4.90 -5.62
C ALA A 103 12.03 4.35 -7.01
N GLN A 104 11.15 4.39 -8.03
CA GLN A 104 11.48 3.96 -9.39
C GLN A 104 12.46 4.90 -10.09
N ASP A 105 12.29 6.22 -9.95
CA ASP A 105 13.17 7.20 -10.58
C ASP A 105 14.58 7.11 -10.00
N TYR A 106 14.72 6.94 -8.68
CA TYR A 106 16.03 6.79 -8.03
C TYR A 106 16.74 5.47 -8.38
N VAL A 107 16.00 4.36 -8.53
CA VAL A 107 16.55 3.05 -8.94
C VAL A 107 17.10 3.10 -10.36
N SER A 108 16.38 3.72 -11.31
CA SER A 108 16.89 3.93 -12.68
C SER A 108 18.17 4.79 -12.69
N ASN A 109 18.20 5.79 -11.81
CA ASN A 109 19.20 6.84 -11.75
C ASN A 109 20.55 6.44 -11.13
N THR A 110 20.57 5.39 -10.31
CA THR A 110 21.75 4.96 -9.55
C THR A 110 22.39 3.68 -10.06
N GLN A 111 21.69 2.90 -10.90
CA GLN A 111 22.24 1.75 -11.63
C GLN A 111 23.43 2.12 -12.54
N THR A 112 23.53 3.39 -12.94
CA THR A 112 24.59 3.89 -13.84
C THR A 112 25.47 4.98 -13.20
N PHE A 113 25.42 5.18 -11.88
CA PHE A 113 26.09 6.30 -11.18
C PHE A 113 25.66 7.70 -11.67
N GLY A 114 24.42 7.85 -12.14
CA GLY A 114 23.94 9.10 -12.74
C GLY A 114 24.33 9.29 -14.20
N TRP A 115 24.91 8.28 -14.85
CA TRP A 115 25.31 8.37 -16.25
C TRP A 115 24.12 8.55 -17.20
N SER A 116 22.98 7.91 -16.91
CA SER A 116 21.73 8.11 -17.69
C SER A 116 21.25 9.56 -17.66
N GLN A 117 21.35 10.21 -16.50
CA GLN A 117 21.00 11.61 -16.30
C GLN A 117 22.00 12.52 -17.00
N TRP A 118 23.28 12.18 -16.92
CA TRP A 118 24.32 12.85 -17.67
C TRP A 118 24.08 12.77 -19.19
N ASP A 119 23.77 11.58 -19.72
CA ASP A 119 23.44 11.37 -21.12
C ASP A 119 22.23 12.20 -21.55
N ALA A 120 21.18 12.26 -20.74
CA ALA A 120 20.00 13.06 -21.06
C ALA A 120 20.28 14.58 -21.06
N LEU A 121 21.08 15.07 -20.11
CA LEU A 121 21.47 16.49 -20.03
C LEU A 121 22.33 16.93 -21.22
N LYS A 122 23.06 16.00 -21.85
CA LYS A 122 23.83 16.28 -23.08
C LYS A 122 22.97 16.45 -24.33
N GLN A 123 21.77 15.88 -24.37
CA GLN A 123 20.89 15.93 -25.53
C GLN A 123 20.06 17.22 -25.59
N PRO A 124 19.47 17.60 -26.74
CA PRO A 124 18.39 18.58 -26.82
C PRO A 124 17.12 18.13 -26.04
N PRO A 125 16.22 19.06 -25.65
CA PRO A 125 14.92 18.69 -25.05
C PRO A 125 14.09 17.80 -25.99
N LEU A 126 13.42 16.78 -25.44
CA LEU A 126 12.63 15.82 -26.23
C LEU A 126 11.43 16.47 -26.97
N ASN A 127 10.88 17.57 -26.42
CA ASN A 127 9.66 18.22 -26.91
C ASN A 127 9.81 19.74 -27.13
N GLY A 128 10.89 20.20 -27.77
CA GLY A 128 11.01 21.62 -28.14
C GLY A 128 12.35 22.04 -28.77
N PRO A 129 12.46 23.27 -29.29
CA PRO A 129 13.74 23.83 -29.75
C PRO A 129 14.66 24.12 -28.55
N GLY A 130 15.91 23.66 -28.60
CA GLY A 130 16.90 23.91 -27.54
C GLY A 130 18.20 23.16 -27.78
N LYS A 131 19.25 23.53 -27.05
CA LYS A 131 20.58 22.89 -27.09
C LYS A 131 20.79 22.02 -25.87
N GLY A 132 21.65 21.01 -25.99
CA GLY A 132 22.13 20.25 -24.84
C GLY A 132 23.05 21.08 -23.95
N LEU A 133 23.40 20.55 -22.77
CA LEU A 133 24.22 21.28 -21.80
C LEU A 133 25.58 21.71 -22.34
N LEU A 134 26.32 20.80 -22.97
CA LEU A 134 27.66 21.10 -23.49
C LEU A 134 27.61 22.15 -24.63
N GLU A 135 26.59 22.10 -25.48
CA GLU A 135 26.38 23.07 -26.55
C GLU A 135 25.97 24.45 -26.01
N THR A 136 25.12 24.47 -24.98
CA THR A 136 24.74 25.71 -24.29
C THR A 136 25.96 26.38 -23.63
N LEU A 137 26.82 25.58 -23.00
CA LEU A 137 28.07 26.09 -22.42
C LEU A 137 29.03 26.60 -23.49
N GLN A 138 29.08 25.99 -24.68
CA GLN A 138 29.90 26.49 -25.78
C GLN A 138 29.48 27.90 -26.22
N ASP A 139 28.18 28.13 -26.41
CA ASP A 139 27.65 29.45 -26.77
C ASP A 139 28.00 30.52 -25.72
N LEU A 140 27.99 30.14 -24.43
CA LEU A 140 28.31 31.04 -23.32
C LEU A 140 29.82 31.23 -23.12
N SER A 141 30.65 30.25 -23.51
CA SER A 141 32.10 30.20 -23.27
C SER A 141 32.95 31.11 -24.16
N ALA A 142 32.36 31.82 -25.14
CA ALA A 142 33.07 32.73 -26.04
C ALA A 142 33.67 34.00 -25.36
N THR A 143 33.73 34.04 -24.04
CA THR A 143 34.14 35.20 -23.23
C THR A 143 35.05 34.77 -22.07
N SER A 144 36.03 35.60 -21.74
CA SER A 144 37.24 35.30 -20.97
C SER A 144 37.07 35.11 -19.45
N GLY A 145 36.05 34.36 -19.01
CA GLY A 145 35.77 34.06 -17.59
C GLY A 145 36.14 32.64 -17.15
N THR A 146 36.04 32.40 -15.84
CA THR A 146 36.18 31.06 -15.22
C THR A 146 34.87 30.29 -15.34
N ILE A 147 34.93 28.97 -15.59
CA ILE A 147 33.77 28.08 -15.53
C ILE A 147 33.88 27.22 -14.27
N GLN A 148 32.89 27.29 -13.41
CA GLN A 148 32.80 26.51 -12.18
C GLN A 148 31.70 25.46 -12.31
N PHE A 149 32.05 24.20 -12.18
CA PHE A 149 31.09 23.10 -12.06
C PHE A 149 30.87 22.79 -10.58
N ALA A 150 29.61 22.69 -10.16
CA ALA A 150 29.26 22.41 -8.79
C ALA A 150 28.06 21.46 -8.66
N GLY A 151 28.05 20.64 -7.62
CA GLY A 151 26.93 19.75 -7.33
C GLY A 151 26.98 19.16 -5.93
N GLN A 152 25.81 18.77 -5.42
CA GLN A 152 25.64 18.03 -4.17
C GLN A 152 24.96 16.68 -4.42
N SER A 153 25.23 15.69 -3.56
CA SER A 153 24.70 14.34 -3.71
C SER A 153 24.98 13.78 -5.11
N LEU A 154 23.97 13.23 -5.81
CA LEU A 154 24.09 12.79 -7.20
C LEU A 154 24.57 13.90 -8.15
N GLY A 155 24.16 15.15 -7.94
CA GLY A 155 24.62 16.29 -8.72
C GLY A 155 26.15 16.48 -8.66
N GLY A 156 26.79 16.02 -7.57
CA GLY A 156 28.25 15.97 -7.47
C GLY A 156 28.90 15.06 -8.51
N ALA A 157 28.29 13.92 -8.85
CA ALA A 157 28.79 13.04 -9.92
C ALA A 157 28.57 13.69 -11.30
N LEU A 158 27.41 14.32 -11.52
CA LEU A 158 27.12 15.05 -12.76
C LEU A 158 28.10 16.21 -13.01
N ALA A 159 28.44 16.97 -11.96
CA ALA A 159 29.45 18.04 -12.05
C ALA A 159 30.83 17.52 -12.46
N GLN A 160 31.20 16.36 -11.94
CA GLN A 160 32.45 15.68 -12.29
C GLN A 160 32.43 15.15 -13.74
N TYR A 161 31.32 14.53 -14.19
CA TYR A 161 31.15 14.10 -15.58
C TYR A 161 31.22 15.26 -16.55
N ALA A 162 30.52 16.35 -16.23
CA ALA A 162 30.54 17.58 -17.02
C ALA A 162 31.95 18.17 -17.13
N THR A 163 32.71 18.19 -16.03
CA THR A 163 34.09 18.68 -16.03
C THR A 163 34.97 17.84 -16.97
N VAL A 164 34.91 16.52 -16.87
CA VAL A 164 35.72 15.61 -17.70
C VAL A 164 35.35 15.74 -19.19
N GLU A 165 34.08 15.68 -19.53
CA GLU A 165 33.65 15.76 -20.93
C GLU A 165 33.89 17.15 -21.54
N TYR A 166 33.70 18.23 -20.76
CA TYR A 166 33.98 19.58 -21.22
C TYR A 166 35.47 19.79 -21.50
N VAL A 167 36.36 19.36 -20.58
CA VAL A 167 37.82 19.43 -20.80
C VAL A 167 38.25 18.57 -21.98
N LYS A 168 37.69 17.35 -22.13
CA LYS A 168 37.97 16.48 -23.27
C LYS A 168 37.55 17.13 -24.59
N HIS A 169 36.41 17.82 -24.60
CA HIS A 169 35.95 18.58 -25.77
C HIS A 169 36.88 19.75 -26.12
N GLN A 170 37.25 20.58 -25.14
CA GLN A 170 38.16 21.71 -25.36
C GLN A 170 39.57 21.27 -25.79
N SER A 171 40.08 20.18 -25.22
CA SER A 171 41.35 19.57 -25.62
C SER A 171 41.34 19.09 -27.08
N ARG A 172 40.21 18.55 -27.57
CA ARG A 172 40.06 18.20 -29.00
C ARG A 172 40.12 19.43 -29.89
N ILE A 173 39.38 20.50 -29.55
CA ILE A 173 39.40 21.76 -30.31
C ILE A 173 40.80 22.37 -30.33
N ALA A 174 41.52 22.38 -29.19
CA ALA A 174 42.87 22.89 -29.13
C ALA A 174 43.83 22.05 -29.99
N ALA A 175 43.72 20.72 -29.94
CA ALA A 175 44.54 19.81 -30.74
C ALA A 175 44.31 19.99 -32.26
N GLU A 176 43.06 20.19 -32.68
CA GLU A 176 42.71 20.53 -34.08
C GLU A 176 43.37 21.83 -34.54
N ASN A 177 43.61 22.76 -33.62
CA ASN A 177 44.33 24.01 -33.86
C ASN A 177 45.84 23.94 -33.57
N GLY A 178 46.39 22.74 -33.32
CA GLY A 178 47.82 22.54 -33.01
C GLY A 178 48.28 23.09 -31.66
N GLN A 179 47.34 23.29 -30.72
CA GLN A 179 47.58 23.82 -29.38
C GLN A 179 47.36 22.76 -28.30
N THR A 180 47.96 22.96 -27.12
CA THR A 180 47.66 22.16 -25.92
C THR A 180 46.71 22.95 -25.03
N TYR A 181 45.56 22.36 -24.69
CA TYR A 181 44.61 22.96 -23.77
C TYR A 181 45.06 22.76 -22.32
N LEU A 182 45.09 23.83 -21.54
CA LEU A 182 45.28 23.79 -20.08
C LEU A 182 44.00 24.28 -19.42
N PRO A 183 43.29 23.46 -18.65
CA PRO A 183 41.96 23.80 -18.12
C PRO A 183 42.04 24.68 -16.85
N SER A 184 42.97 25.64 -16.80
CA SER A 184 43.24 26.47 -15.62
C SER A 184 42.10 27.44 -15.28
N ASN A 185 41.22 27.72 -16.24
CA ASN A 185 39.99 28.49 -16.06
C ASN A 185 38.78 27.61 -15.70
N ILE A 186 38.95 26.30 -15.50
CA ILE A 186 37.91 25.38 -15.08
C ILE A 186 38.10 25.04 -13.61
N THR A 187 37.03 25.14 -12.83
CA THR A 187 37.01 24.84 -11.40
C THR A 187 35.90 23.85 -11.07
N LEU A 188 36.10 23.06 -10.02
CA LEU A 188 35.16 22.02 -9.61
C LEU A 188 34.95 22.08 -8.09
N THR A 189 33.70 22.15 -7.64
CA THR A 189 33.38 22.16 -6.21
C THR A 189 32.20 21.24 -5.93
N THR A 190 32.38 20.21 -5.11
CA THR A 190 31.27 19.34 -4.69
C THR A 190 31.06 19.37 -3.19
N PHE A 191 29.81 19.16 -2.77
CA PHE A 191 29.40 19.07 -1.36
C PHE A 191 28.70 17.74 -1.16
N ASN A 192 29.17 16.86 -0.28
CA ASN A 192 28.63 15.50 -0.10
C ASN A 192 28.31 14.79 -1.44
N GLY A 193 29.16 15.02 -2.44
CA GLY A 193 28.90 14.58 -3.81
C GLY A 193 29.17 13.09 -3.97
N LEU A 194 28.39 12.40 -4.79
CA LEU A 194 28.72 11.04 -5.22
C LEU A 194 30.03 11.07 -6.05
N GLY A 195 30.92 10.09 -5.83
CA GLY A 195 32.13 9.94 -6.64
C GLY A 195 31.81 9.59 -8.10
N ALA A 196 32.61 10.10 -9.04
CA ALA A 196 32.38 9.89 -10.48
C ALA A 196 33.28 8.82 -11.10
N GLU A 197 34.35 8.38 -10.43
CA GLU A 197 35.38 7.56 -11.05
C GLU A 197 34.85 6.21 -11.56
N ALA A 198 33.93 5.56 -10.84
CA ALA A 198 33.30 4.31 -11.28
C ALA A 198 32.47 4.50 -12.56
N GLY A 199 31.61 5.51 -12.61
CA GLY A 199 30.78 5.79 -13.78
C GLY A 199 31.59 6.18 -15.02
N LEU A 200 32.66 6.96 -14.83
CA LEU A 200 33.58 7.34 -15.91
C LEU A 200 34.32 6.13 -16.49
N LYS A 201 34.85 5.25 -15.64
CA LYS A 201 35.52 4.02 -16.11
C LYS A 201 34.56 3.06 -16.82
N ALA A 202 33.30 3.04 -16.39
CA ALA A 202 32.28 2.18 -17.00
C ALA A 202 31.83 2.66 -18.39
N HIS A 203 31.82 3.98 -18.65
CA HIS A 203 31.21 4.55 -19.86
C HIS A 203 32.19 5.31 -20.77
N ILE A 204 33.42 5.60 -20.30
CA ILE A 204 34.50 6.19 -21.10
C ILE A 204 35.68 5.22 -21.10
N SER A 205 35.82 4.46 -22.20
CA SER A 205 36.84 3.41 -22.34
C SER A 205 38.29 3.90 -22.27
N ASP A 206 38.53 5.19 -22.56
CA ASP A 206 39.84 5.86 -22.56
C ASP A 206 39.97 6.89 -21.42
N TYR A 207 39.19 6.76 -20.34
CA TYR A 207 39.27 7.68 -19.21
C TYR A 207 40.67 7.63 -18.55
N ASP A 208 41.32 8.79 -18.49
CA ASP A 208 42.56 9.02 -17.76
C ASP A 208 42.35 10.16 -16.76
N SER A 209 42.60 9.88 -15.48
CA SER A 209 42.60 10.89 -14.40
C SER A 209 43.55 12.06 -14.66
N GLY A 210 44.59 11.87 -15.47
CA GLY A 210 45.52 12.90 -15.90
C GLY A 210 44.90 13.98 -16.80
N LEU A 211 43.73 13.75 -17.40
CA LEU A 211 43.00 14.74 -18.19
C LEU A 211 42.60 15.99 -17.40
N LEU A 212 42.48 15.84 -16.07
CA LEU A 212 42.13 16.92 -15.16
C LEU A 212 43.37 17.60 -14.55
N ALA A 213 44.58 17.23 -15.00
CA ALA A 213 45.79 17.90 -14.57
C ALA A 213 45.78 19.37 -15.02
N GLY A 214 45.97 20.29 -14.08
CA GLY A 214 45.98 21.73 -14.37
C GLY A 214 44.61 22.41 -14.33
N LEU A 215 43.56 21.75 -13.81
CA LEU A 215 42.36 22.46 -13.35
C LEU A 215 42.73 23.61 -12.41
N GLY A 216 41.97 24.70 -12.43
CA GLY A 216 42.22 25.88 -11.62
C GLY A 216 42.11 25.59 -10.12
N GLN A 217 40.88 25.49 -9.61
CA GLN A 217 40.56 25.23 -8.21
C GLN A 217 39.61 24.04 -8.12
N VAL A 218 39.96 23.06 -7.29
CA VAL A 218 39.17 21.85 -7.08
C VAL A 218 39.05 21.57 -5.58
N ALA A 219 37.82 21.31 -5.13
CA ALA A 219 37.53 20.96 -3.74
C ALA A 219 36.31 20.05 -3.64
N HIS A 220 36.44 18.96 -2.89
CA HIS A 220 35.33 18.06 -2.56
C HIS A 220 35.11 18.11 -1.06
N TYR A 221 34.09 18.84 -0.61
CA TYR A 221 33.73 18.93 0.80
C TYR A 221 32.83 17.75 1.17
N VAL A 222 33.26 16.95 2.14
CA VAL A 222 32.55 15.73 2.55
C VAL A 222 32.37 15.73 4.06
N ILE A 223 31.15 15.45 4.53
CA ILE A 223 30.91 15.18 5.95
C ILE A 223 31.31 13.74 6.23
N ASP A 224 32.09 13.50 7.28
CA ASP A 224 32.63 12.16 7.55
C ASP A 224 31.53 11.10 7.77
N ASN A 225 30.43 11.53 8.39
CA ASN A 225 29.29 10.67 8.68
C ASN A 225 28.24 10.62 7.55
N ASP A 226 28.51 11.26 6.39
CA ASP A 226 27.69 11.15 5.18
C ASP A 226 28.15 9.94 4.34
N LEU A 227 27.19 9.09 3.95
CA LEU A 227 27.46 7.88 3.19
C LEU A 227 27.60 8.14 1.69
N VAL A 228 26.90 9.13 1.14
CA VAL A 228 26.85 9.39 -0.32
C VAL A 228 28.24 9.74 -0.86
N SER A 229 28.99 10.55 -0.12
CA SER A 229 30.34 10.96 -0.51
C SER A 229 31.34 9.82 -0.64
N ARG A 230 31.07 8.68 -0.01
CA ARG A 230 31.94 7.50 0.06
C ARG A 230 31.69 6.48 -1.06
N LEU A 231 30.72 6.76 -1.93
CA LEU A 231 30.31 5.90 -3.04
C LEU A 231 30.84 6.41 -4.39
N GLY A 232 30.75 5.60 -5.44
CA GLY A 232 31.08 6.02 -6.81
C GLY A 232 32.55 5.88 -7.23
N GLY A 233 33.32 5.10 -6.47
CA GLY A 233 34.68 4.68 -6.85
C GLY A 233 35.78 5.72 -6.67
N GLY A 234 35.44 6.97 -6.31
CA GLY A 234 36.39 8.05 -6.08
C GLY A 234 35.93 9.39 -6.67
N HIS A 235 36.51 10.48 -6.16
CA HIS A 235 36.27 11.83 -6.66
C HIS A 235 37.36 12.22 -7.65
N VAL A 236 36.98 12.68 -8.84
CA VAL A 236 37.92 12.97 -9.92
C VAL A 236 38.56 14.35 -9.79
N GLY A 237 39.79 14.48 -10.30
CA GLY A 237 40.56 15.70 -10.12
C GLY A 237 40.99 15.93 -8.67
N ALA A 238 40.80 14.95 -7.79
CA ALA A 238 40.93 15.15 -6.36
C ALA A 238 42.36 15.39 -5.90
N ASN A 239 43.42 14.72 -6.38
CA ASN A 239 44.83 14.99 -5.98
C ASN A 239 45.07 15.40 -4.50
N GLY A 240 44.35 14.82 -3.53
CA GLY A 240 44.38 15.25 -2.11
C GLY A 240 43.57 16.52 -1.75
N GLN A 241 42.49 16.81 -2.48
CA GLN A 241 41.58 17.96 -2.36
C GLN A 241 40.17 17.55 -1.87
N VAL A 242 40.07 16.36 -1.28
CA VAL A 242 38.92 15.95 -0.46
C VAL A 242 39.11 16.55 0.93
N ILE A 243 38.14 17.35 1.37
CA ILE A 243 38.14 18.06 2.65
C ILE A 243 37.10 17.39 3.53
N LYS A 244 37.57 16.60 4.50
CA LYS A 244 36.72 15.86 5.43
C LYS A 244 36.35 16.70 6.64
N LEU A 245 35.05 16.81 6.91
CA LEU A 245 34.45 17.60 7.97
C LEU A 245 33.76 16.65 8.95
N ASP A 246 34.10 16.72 10.24
CA ASP A 246 33.50 15.88 11.29
C ASP A 246 32.78 16.76 12.31
N TRP A 247 31.54 17.10 11.98
CA TRP A 247 30.78 18.07 12.77
C TRP A 247 30.24 17.44 14.04
N THR A 248 30.99 17.62 15.12
CA THR A 248 30.60 17.24 16.49
C THR A 248 30.19 18.44 17.35
N TYR A 249 30.06 19.61 16.71
CA TYR A 249 29.74 20.89 17.34
C TYR A 249 28.65 21.61 16.54
N LEU A 250 27.79 22.36 17.24
CA LEU A 250 26.81 23.27 16.65
C LEU A 250 26.86 24.62 17.38
N GLY A 251 27.01 25.72 16.64
CA GLY A 251 27.10 27.07 17.22
C GLY A 251 28.22 27.24 18.26
N GLY A 252 29.33 26.52 18.12
CA GLY A 252 30.46 26.54 19.06
C GLY A 252 30.27 25.68 20.32
N THR A 253 29.14 24.98 20.46
CA THR A 253 28.88 24.05 21.58
C THR A 253 29.16 22.62 21.14
N SER A 254 29.88 21.85 21.96
CA SER A 254 30.13 20.42 21.68
C SER A 254 28.86 19.63 21.93
N LEU A 255 28.49 18.80 20.95
CA LEU A 255 27.41 17.82 21.07
C LEU A 255 27.94 16.45 21.53
N GLY A 256 29.26 16.26 21.58
CA GLY A 256 29.92 15.03 22.01
C GLY A 256 29.81 13.86 21.00
N LYS A 257 29.14 14.06 19.87
CA LYS A 257 28.88 13.06 18.82
C LYS A 257 28.71 13.72 17.43
N PRO A 258 29.01 13.03 16.33
CA PRO A 258 28.79 13.52 14.97
C PRO A 258 27.32 13.57 14.57
N MET A 259 27.01 14.32 13.49
CA MET A 259 25.68 14.38 12.87
C MET A 259 25.21 13.01 12.39
N ASP A 260 23.92 12.74 12.45
CA ASP A 260 23.35 11.54 11.84
C ASP A 260 23.35 11.63 10.31
N LEU A 261 22.99 10.53 9.62
CA LEU A 261 23.05 10.45 8.17
C LEU A 261 22.15 11.48 7.45
N GLY A 262 20.99 11.79 8.01
CA GLY A 262 20.05 12.74 7.40
C GLY A 262 20.58 14.17 7.53
N ASP A 263 20.95 14.55 8.75
CA ASP A 263 21.51 15.87 9.06
C ASP A 263 22.89 16.07 8.40
N SER A 264 23.68 15.00 8.24
CA SER A 264 24.99 15.07 7.57
C SER A 264 24.88 15.25 6.06
N HIS A 265 23.78 14.82 5.44
CA HIS A 265 23.59 14.89 3.99
C HIS A 265 23.03 16.24 3.51
N ARG A 266 22.09 16.82 4.28
CA ARG A 266 21.39 18.08 3.97
C ARG A 266 22.34 19.29 3.95
N ILE A 267 22.23 20.15 2.94
CA ILE A 267 23.12 21.33 2.79
C ILE A 267 22.95 22.29 3.97
N GLU A 268 21.72 22.46 4.42
CA GLU A 268 21.27 23.40 5.43
C GLU A 268 21.88 23.04 6.79
N THR A 269 21.82 21.77 7.17
CA THR A 269 22.32 21.25 8.45
C THR A 269 23.81 20.92 8.41
N ALA A 270 24.37 20.56 7.25
CA ALA A 270 25.79 20.19 7.13
C ALA A 270 26.72 21.37 6.88
N PHE A 271 26.21 22.45 6.26
CA PHE A 271 27.04 23.58 5.83
C PHE A 271 26.52 24.94 6.31
N TYR A 272 25.23 25.27 6.18
CA TYR A 272 24.73 26.61 6.59
C TYR A 272 24.86 26.86 8.09
N THR A 273 24.54 25.88 8.93
CA THR A 273 24.68 25.96 10.40
C THR A 273 26.13 26.04 10.88
N HIS A 274 27.11 25.77 10.01
CA HIS A 274 28.54 25.67 10.36
C HIS A 274 29.42 26.71 9.68
N LEU A 275 28.81 27.73 9.08
CA LEU A 275 29.52 28.93 8.68
C LEU A 275 30.02 29.71 9.91
N ASP A 276 31.15 30.39 9.78
CA ASP A 276 31.67 31.26 10.82
C ASP A 276 30.72 32.44 11.12
N ALA A 277 30.96 33.14 12.23
CA ALA A 277 30.12 34.27 12.66
C ALA A 277 30.06 35.44 11.65
N SER A 278 30.98 35.50 10.67
CA SER A 278 30.94 36.47 9.57
C SER A 278 30.27 35.94 8.30
N GLY A 279 29.89 34.66 8.26
CA GLY A 279 29.41 34.00 7.04
C GLY A 279 30.48 33.91 5.94
N ALA A 280 31.76 34.04 6.30
CA ALA A 280 32.89 34.20 5.39
C ALA A 280 33.73 32.91 5.27
N GLY A 281 33.22 31.78 5.75
CA GLY A 281 33.93 30.50 5.71
C GLY A 281 33.26 29.47 6.60
N LEU A 282 33.82 28.26 6.62
CA LEU A 282 33.41 27.24 7.59
C LEU A 282 34.13 27.51 8.92
N ALA A 283 33.45 27.32 10.04
CA ALA A 283 34.02 27.54 11.37
C ALA A 283 35.29 26.67 11.59
N ALA A 284 36.37 27.29 12.09
CA ALA A 284 37.73 26.74 12.12
C ALA A 284 37.98 25.58 13.11
N GLY A 285 36.94 24.96 13.68
CA GLY A 285 37.04 23.98 14.78
C GLY A 285 36.85 22.51 14.42
N SER A 286 36.54 22.16 13.16
CA SER A 286 35.94 20.84 12.83
C SER A 286 36.48 20.19 11.56
N ILE A 287 37.53 20.76 10.97
CA ILE A 287 38.24 20.15 9.85
C ILE A 287 39.15 19.07 10.44
N VAL A 288 38.79 17.80 10.22
CA VAL A 288 39.54 16.68 10.80
C VAL A 288 40.81 16.38 10.00
N GLN A 289 40.78 16.52 8.68
CA GLN A 289 41.96 16.31 7.83
C GLN A 289 41.82 16.97 6.47
N GLU A 290 42.85 17.72 6.06
CA GLU A 290 43.07 18.08 4.65
C GLU A 290 43.94 17.01 3.98
N GLY A 291 43.46 16.42 2.87
CA GLY A 291 44.29 15.60 1.98
C GLY A 291 44.62 14.17 2.44
N SER A 292 43.74 13.53 3.21
CA SER A 292 43.96 12.17 3.72
C SER A 292 43.56 11.06 2.73
N ASN A 293 44.46 10.09 2.54
CA ASN A 293 44.21 8.81 1.86
C ASN A 293 43.38 7.83 2.71
N ASP A 294 42.97 8.23 3.93
CA ASP A 294 42.20 7.40 4.87
C ASP A 294 40.67 7.62 4.74
N PHE A 295 40.25 8.36 3.70
CA PHE A 295 38.85 8.42 3.25
C PHE A 295 38.43 7.04 2.72
N LYS A 296 37.87 6.22 3.61
CA LYS A 296 37.46 4.84 3.28
C LYS A 296 36.24 4.85 2.37
N LEU A 297 36.48 4.72 1.08
CA LEU A 297 35.44 4.38 0.11
C LEU A 297 34.73 3.10 0.54
N VAL A 298 33.41 3.10 0.43
CA VAL A 298 32.63 1.87 0.60
C VAL A 298 32.73 1.12 -0.72
N ASN A 299 33.15 -0.14 -0.67
CA ASN A 299 33.25 -0.99 -1.86
C ASN A 299 31.84 -1.31 -2.36
N ALA A 300 31.32 -0.42 -3.20
CA ALA A 300 29.95 -0.36 -3.66
C ALA A 300 29.92 0.08 -5.14
N ALA A 301 30.81 -0.50 -5.94
CA ALA A 301 30.93 -0.22 -7.37
C ALA A 301 29.66 -0.58 -8.17
N ASN A 302 28.67 -1.24 -7.55
CA ASN A 302 27.33 -1.43 -8.11
C ASN A 302 26.21 -1.00 -7.12
N ALA A 303 26.55 -0.36 -5.99
CA ALA A 303 25.66 -0.15 -4.85
C ALA A 303 25.32 1.34 -4.57
N ALA A 304 25.47 2.23 -5.57
CA ALA A 304 25.05 3.63 -5.44
C ALA A 304 23.54 3.82 -5.16
N ALA A 305 22.73 2.80 -5.46
CA ALA A 305 21.30 2.78 -5.20
C ALA A 305 20.89 2.88 -3.71
N TRP A 306 21.85 2.72 -2.79
CA TRP A 306 21.56 2.60 -1.36
C TRP A 306 21.69 3.88 -0.54
N ALA A 307 22.60 4.79 -0.87
CA ALA A 307 22.90 5.88 0.07
C ALA A 307 21.78 6.93 0.19
N ALA A 308 20.93 7.14 -0.82
CA ALA A 308 19.73 7.96 -0.63
C ALA A 308 18.52 7.19 -0.08
N LEU A 309 18.44 5.86 -0.23
CA LEU A 309 17.43 5.07 0.49
C LEU A 309 17.70 5.15 2.00
N LEU A 310 18.97 5.04 2.39
CA LEU A 310 19.44 5.28 3.75
C LEU A 310 19.30 6.75 4.17
N GLY A 311 19.56 7.69 3.25
CA GLY A 311 19.31 9.11 3.45
C GLY A 311 17.84 9.41 3.78
N ASN A 312 16.89 8.85 3.03
CA ASN A 312 15.45 8.99 3.27
C ASN A 312 14.97 8.28 4.55
N LEU A 313 15.58 7.15 4.92
CA LEU A 313 15.36 6.48 6.20
C LEU A 313 15.77 7.36 7.40
N GLY A 314 16.79 8.20 7.24
CA GLY A 314 17.20 9.22 8.21
C GLY A 314 16.50 10.58 8.06
N ASN A 315 15.72 10.78 6.99
CA ASN A 315 15.12 12.08 6.63
C ASN A 315 13.69 12.28 7.18
N ASN A 316 13.01 11.19 7.54
CA ASN A 316 11.67 11.21 8.10
C ASN A 316 11.74 11.33 9.63
N SER A 317 11.13 12.39 10.16
CA SER A 317 10.89 12.69 11.57
C SER A 317 10.23 11.58 12.38
N ASP A 318 9.58 10.65 11.68
CA ASP A 318 8.61 9.73 12.24
C ASP A 318 9.15 8.30 12.38
N VAL A 319 10.45 8.09 12.15
CA VAL A 319 11.07 6.76 12.27
C VAL A 319 11.74 6.64 13.63
N THR A 320 11.22 5.76 14.47
CA THR A 320 11.84 5.48 15.77
C THR A 320 13.22 4.82 15.57
N PRO A 321 14.18 4.95 16.52
CA PRO A 321 15.48 4.27 16.45
C PRO A 321 15.37 2.75 16.21
N LEU A 322 14.22 2.16 16.57
CA LEU A 322 13.90 0.75 16.41
C LEU A 322 13.44 0.36 15.00
N GLU A 323 12.86 1.29 14.21
CA GLU A 323 12.33 1.02 12.86
C GLU A 323 13.38 1.11 11.76
N ALA A 324 14.40 1.95 11.96
CA ALA A 324 15.45 2.20 10.96
C ALA A 324 16.23 0.93 10.53
N PRO A 325 16.57 -0.01 11.43
CA PRO A 325 17.24 -1.27 11.06
C PRO A 325 16.36 -2.22 10.23
N PHE A 326 15.04 -2.25 10.46
CA PHE A 326 14.13 -3.19 9.79
C PHE A 326 13.66 -2.69 8.42
N ARG A 327 13.51 -1.38 8.25
CA ARG A 327 13.25 -0.79 6.92
C ARG A 327 14.50 -0.80 6.04
N LEU A 328 15.69 -0.66 6.64
CA LEU A 328 16.97 -0.96 5.98
C LEU A 328 16.99 -2.40 5.47
N LEU A 329 16.62 -3.35 6.30
CA LEU A 329 16.58 -4.77 5.98
C LEU A 329 15.52 -5.15 4.93
N ALA A 330 14.36 -4.50 4.92
CA ALA A 330 13.36 -4.63 3.86
C ALA A 330 13.90 -4.11 2.51
N GLY A 331 14.62 -2.99 2.51
CA GLY A 331 15.33 -2.48 1.34
C GLY A 331 16.32 -3.51 0.80
N VAL A 332 17.15 -4.10 1.68
CA VAL A 332 18.19 -5.12 1.40
C VAL A 332 17.69 -6.31 0.58
N LEU A 333 16.44 -6.70 0.77
CA LEU A 333 15.83 -7.87 0.12
C LEU A 333 15.38 -7.59 -1.32
N SER A 334 14.91 -6.38 -1.59
CA SER A 334 14.50 -5.96 -2.94
C SER A 334 15.69 -5.87 -3.90
N ALA A 335 16.88 -5.59 -3.39
CA ALA A 335 18.11 -5.45 -4.17
C ALA A 335 19.00 -6.71 -4.22
N ALA A 336 18.72 -7.70 -3.36
CA ALA A 336 19.35 -9.02 -3.36
C ALA A 336 19.19 -9.79 -4.70
N MET A 337 18.31 -9.28 -5.58
CA MET A 337 18.07 -9.82 -6.92
C MET A 337 19.11 -9.34 -7.97
N VAL A 338 19.97 -8.35 -7.66
CA VAL A 338 20.77 -7.67 -8.71
C VAL A 338 22.23 -7.33 -8.33
N VAL A 339 22.64 -7.38 -7.05
CA VAL A 339 23.97 -6.89 -6.58
C VAL A 339 24.78 -7.97 -5.85
N ASP A 340 26.12 -7.87 -5.87
CA ASP A 340 27.04 -8.76 -5.14
C ASP A 340 26.79 -8.71 -3.61
N PRO A 341 26.55 -9.87 -2.95
CA PRO A 341 26.37 -9.97 -1.50
C PRO A 341 27.42 -9.25 -0.65
N LYS A 342 28.68 -9.24 -1.07
CA LYS A 342 29.76 -8.60 -0.31
C LYS A 342 29.64 -7.08 -0.30
N GLU A 343 29.15 -6.50 -1.39
CA GLU A 343 28.91 -5.06 -1.49
C GLU A 343 27.73 -4.63 -0.60
N ILE A 344 26.67 -5.45 -0.55
CA ILE A 344 25.50 -5.25 0.32
C ILE A 344 25.92 -5.20 1.79
N ASN A 345 26.70 -6.18 2.24
CA ASN A 345 27.19 -6.19 3.62
C ASN A 345 28.07 -4.96 3.91
N GLY A 346 28.92 -4.55 2.97
CA GLY A 346 29.78 -3.38 3.13
C GLY A 346 29.03 -2.06 3.37
N VAL A 347 27.93 -1.82 2.65
CA VAL A 347 27.11 -0.61 2.79
C VAL A 347 26.33 -0.60 4.11
N ILE A 348 25.76 -1.74 4.50
CA ILE A 348 24.98 -1.86 5.74
C ILE A 348 25.85 -1.69 6.97
N GLN A 349 27.02 -2.34 6.97
CA GLN A 349 27.98 -2.20 8.07
C GLN A 349 28.46 -0.74 8.18
N ALA A 350 28.64 -0.03 7.06
CA ALA A 350 28.96 1.39 7.08
C ALA A 350 27.80 2.24 7.64
N TYR A 351 26.54 1.90 7.33
CA TYR A 351 25.37 2.58 7.89
C TYR A 351 25.28 2.39 9.42
N LEU A 352 25.37 1.15 9.90
CA LEU A 352 25.29 0.83 11.33
C LEU A 352 26.36 1.59 12.11
N GLU A 353 27.59 1.59 11.61
CA GLU A 353 28.69 2.35 12.18
C GLU A 353 28.39 3.87 12.21
N THR A 354 27.83 4.45 11.13
CA THR A 354 27.52 5.89 11.10
C THR A 354 26.44 6.30 12.10
N GLN A 355 25.42 5.46 12.29
CA GLN A 355 24.33 5.71 13.26
C GLN A 355 24.79 5.49 14.70
N HIS A 356 25.65 4.50 14.94
CA HIS A 356 26.30 4.29 16.24
C HIS A 356 27.15 5.49 16.64
N ARG A 357 27.98 5.99 15.73
CA ARG A 357 28.78 7.20 15.97
C ARG A 357 27.91 8.42 16.28
N ALA A 358 26.78 8.59 15.59
CA ALA A 358 25.83 9.68 15.88
C ALA A 358 25.06 9.51 17.20
N GLY A 359 25.36 8.46 17.98
CA GLY A 359 24.69 8.14 19.24
C GLY A 359 23.24 7.72 19.08
N LYS A 360 22.85 7.25 17.89
CA LYS A 360 21.50 6.75 17.57
C LYS A 360 21.37 5.25 17.83
N LEU A 361 22.49 4.52 17.84
CA LEU A 361 22.57 3.13 18.28
C LEU A 361 23.44 3.04 19.54
N THR A 362 23.01 2.22 20.49
CA THR A 362 23.82 1.79 21.63
C THR A 362 24.93 0.82 21.18
N ASP A 363 25.98 0.66 22.00
CA ASP A 363 27.07 -0.30 21.73
C ASP A 363 26.51 -1.71 21.48
N TRP A 364 25.52 -2.13 22.26
CA TRP A 364 24.90 -3.45 22.11
C TRP A 364 24.10 -3.57 20.80
N GLU A 365 23.35 -2.55 20.38
CA GLU A 365 22.59 -2.57 19.12
C GLU A 365 23.53 -2.65 17.91
N HIS A 366 24.60 -1.85 17.94
CA HIS A 366 25.62 -1.87 16.91
C HIS A 366 26.36 -3.20 16.85
N ASP A 367 26.84 -3.72 17.98
CA ASP A 367 27.58 -4.98 18.04
C ASP A 367 26.68 -6.14 17.59
N SER A 368 25.43 -6.20 18.06
CA SER A 368 24.49 -7.27 17.69
C SER A 368 24.15 -7.25 16.20
N ALA A 369 23.95 -6.07 15.61
CA ALA A 369 23.65 -5.95 14.18
C ALA A 369 24.89 -6.19 13.31
N SER A 370 26.08 -5.78 13.76
CA SER A 370 27.32 -5.93 12.99
C SER A 370 27.79 -7.39 12.86
N TYR A 371 27.36 -8.29 13.75
CA TYR A 371 27.60 -9.74 13.61
C TYR A 371 26.80 -10.43 12.49
N ILE A 372 25.81 -9.75 11.89
CA ILE A 372 24.97 -10.31 10.83
C ILE A 372 25.65 -10.08 9.47
N ASP A 373 25.86 -11.17 8.72
CA ASP A 373 26.26 -11.08 7.30
C ASP A 373 25.00 -10.86 6.45
N PHE A 374 24.62 -9.60 6.29
CA PHE A 374 23.43 -9.20 5.55
C PHE A 374 23.52 -9.54 4.06
N GLY A 375 24.73 -9.64 3.51
CA GLY A 375 24.97 -10.06 2.14
C GLY A 375 24.58 -11.53 1.93
N LYS A 376 25.06 -12.39 2.82
CA LYS A 376 24.73 -13.82 2.80
C LYS A 376 23.25 -14.04 3.08
N LEU A 377 22.69 -13.32 4.05
CA LEU A 377 21.25 -13.34 4.35
C LEU A 377 20.40 -12.97 3.12
N ALA A 378 20.76 -11.89 2.42
CA ALA A 378 20.10 -11.47 1.18
C ALA A 378 20.21 -12.53 0.07
N GLN A 379 21.37 -13.16 -0.10
CA GLN A 379 21.59 -14.23 -1.08
C GLN A 379 20.77 -15.50 -0.76
N ASP A 380 20.62 -15.85 0.51
CA ASP A 380 19.85 -17.01 0.93
C ASP A 380 18.34 -16.74 0.81
N LEU A 381 17.91 -15.48 0.95
CA LEU A 381 16.53 -15.04 0.76
C LEU A 381 16.13 -14.87 -0.72
N SER A 382 17.06 -14.49 -1.62
CA SER A 382 16.78 -14.37 -3.06
C SER A 382 16.64 -15.72 -3.78
N ARG A 383 17.14 -16.80 -3.17
CA ARG A 383 17.00 -18.18 -3.66
C ARG A 383 15.64 -18.82 -3.35
N SER A 384 14.82 -18.16 -2.52
CA SER A 384 13.50 -18.67 -2.11
C SER A 384 12.51 -17.50 -1.97
N PRO A 385 11.57 -17.33 -2.91
CA PRO A 385 10.53 -16.30 -2.83
C PRO A 385 9.74 -16.34 -1.51
N LEU A 386 9.56 -17.54 -0.94
CA LEU A 386 8.87 -17.79 0.33
C LEU A 386 9.66 -17.27 1.54
N SER A 387 10.99 -17.37 1.52
CA SER A 387 11.84 -16.89 2.61
C SER A 387 11.91 -15.36 2.62
N ALA A 388 11.96 -14.73 1.44
CA ALA A 388 11.90 -13.28 1.29
C ALA A 388 10.58 -12.68 1.82
N ILE A 389 9.44 -13.33 1.54
CA ILE A 389 8.11 -12.89 1.99
C ILE A 389 7.92 -13.08 3.51
N ALA A 390 8.35 -14.21 4.08
CA ALA A 390 8.25 -14.48 5.51
C ALA A 390 9.09 -13.51 6.38
N PHE A 391 10.15 -12.95 5.80
CA PHE A 391 11.06 -12.03 6.48
C PHE A 391 10.68 -10.55 6.28
N LEU A 392 10.16 -10.18 5.10
CA LEU A 392 9.54 -8.85 4.85
C LEU A 392 8.32 -8.60 5.74
N THR A 393 7.58 -9.64 6.10
CA THR A 393 6.35 -9.51 6.89
C THR A 393 6.59 -9.49 8.40
N SER A 394 7.62 -10.18 8.91
CA SER A 394 8.03 -10.07 10.32
C SER A 394 8.69 -8.74 10.66
N SER A 395 9.30 -8.07 9.67
CA SER A 395 9.90 -6.74 9.82
C SER A 395 8.86 -5.61 9.78
N LEU A 396 7.75 -5.77 9.05
CA LEU A 396 6.61 -4.84 9.08
C LEU A 396 5.86 -4.90 10.44
N ALA A 397 5.72 -6.08 11.05
CA ALA A 397 5.09 -6.25 12.36
C ALA A 397 5.86 -5.56 13.51
N ALA A 398 7.20 -5.52 13.42
CA ALA A 398 8.09 -4.90 14.41
C ALA A 398 7.97 -3.36 14.48
N THR A 399 7.29 -2.71 13.52
CA THR A 399 7.07 -1.26 13.48
C THR A 399 5.97 -0.77 14.42
N SER A 400 5.28 -1.68 15.13
CA SER A 400 4.04 -1.36 15.87
C SER A 400 4.13 -1.38 17.40
N ILE A 401 5.29 -1.64 18.01
CA ILE A 401 5.40 -1.76 19.48
C ILE A 401 6.48 -0.83 20.05
N ASP A 402 6.00 0.14 20.82
CA ASP A 402 6.79 0.99 21.71
C ASP A 402 7.30 0.15 22.91
N LYS A 403 8.61 0.26 23.20
CA LYS A 403 9.38 -0.24 24.37
C LYS A 403 9.84 -1.72 24.39
N PHE A 404 11.11 -1.89 24.02
CA PHE A 404 12.15 -2.72 24.68
C PHE A 404 11.71 -4.05 25.32
N HIS A 405 11.44 -5.12 24.54
CA HIS A 405 11.49 -6.52 25.00
C HIS A 405 11.75 -7.53 23.85
N LEU A 406 12.57 -7.20 22.85
CA LEU A 406 12.65 -8.01 21.61
C LEU A 406 13.41 -9.35 21.72
N PHE A 407 14.23 -9.56 22.76
CA PHE A 407 14.91 -10.86 23.00
C PHE A 407 14.24 -11.75 24.05
N THR A 408 13.16 -11.27 24.70
CA THR A 408 12.42 -12.04 25.70
C THR A 408 10.99 -12.35 25.29
N ASP A 409 10.42 -11.60 24.33
CA ASP A 409 9.08 -11.85 23.77
C ASP A 409 9.13 -12.16 22.26
N LEU A 410 9.78 -13.27 21.91
CA LEU A 410 9.50 -14.03 20.68
C LEU A 410 8.13 -14.72 20.78
N LYS A 411 7.11 -13.95 21.19
CA LYS A 411 5.67 -14.28 21.24
C LYS A 411 4.90 -13.56 20.13
N GLY A 412 5.57 -13.20 19.04
CA GLY A 412 4.94 -12.72 17.80
C GLY A 412 4.33 -13.84 16.95
N SER A 413 3.79 -14.89 17.56
CA SER A 413 3.13 -15.97 16.82
C SER A 413 1.94 -15.44 16.04
N GLU A 414 1.14 -14.51 16.59
CA GLU A 414 -0.11 -14.06 15.98
C GLU A 414 0.06 -13.31 14.65
N GLU A 415 1.03 -12.39 14.57
CA GLU A 415 1.39 -11.64 13.35
C GLU A 415 2.08 -12.54 12.32
N PHE A 416 2.98 -13.42 12.77
CA PHE A 416 3.61 -14.44 11.94
C PHE A 416 2.57 -15.39 11.33
N PHE A 417 1.62 -15.90 12.12
CA PHE A 417 0.57 -16.79 11.67
C PHE A 417 -0.43 -16.11 10.74
N LYS A 418 -0.76 -14.84 10.99
CA LYS A 418 -1.60 -14.04 10.10
C LYS A 418 -0.97 -13.95 8.71
N SER A 419 0.29 -13.53 8.64
CA SER A 419 1.06 -13.42 7.39
C SER A 419 1.28 -14.78 6.69
N TRP A 420 1.67 -15.80 7.44
CA TRP A 420 1.88 -17.17 6.94
C TRP A 420 0.59 -17.77 6.37
N ARG A 421 -0.57 -17.50 6.99
CA ARG A 421 -1.89 -17.94 6.53
C ARG A 421 -2.34 -17.21 5.26
N ASP A 422 -2.04 -15.93 5.16
CA ASP A 422 -2.43 -15.08 4.03
C ASP A 422 -1.59 -15.38 2.76
N SER A 423 -0.33 -15.81 2.90
CA SER A 423 0.56 -16.08 1.75
C SER A 423 0.42 -17.47 1.10
N HIS A 424 -0.21 -18.44 1.78
CA HIS A 424 -0.31 -19.84 1.31
C HIS A 424 -1.70 -20.21 0.76
N ASN A 425 -2.64 -19.27 0.73
CA ASN A 425 -3.97 -19.44 0.18
C ASN A 425 -4.19 -18.47 -0.97
N GLY A 426 -4.35 -18.95 -2.21
CA GLY A 426 -4.98 -18.17 -3.28
C GLY A 426 -6.42 -17.83 -2.88
N SER A 427 -6.59 -16.68 -2.23
CA SER A 427 -7.46 -16.45 -1.06
C SER A 427 -8.97 -16.30 -1.33
N SER A 428 -9.75 -17.33 -0.96
CA SER A 428 -11.22 -17.21 -0.81
C SER A 428 -11.70 -17.09 0.65
N GLN A 429 -10.90 -17.53 1.63
CA GLN A 429 -11.32 -17.63 3.04
C GLN A 429 -10.99 -16.38 3.89
N PHE A 430 -10.09 -15.51 3.43
CA PHE A 430 -9.63 -14.31 4.16
C PHE A 430 -9.92 -13.01 3.40
N ASP A 431 -10.11 -11.92 4.14
CA ASP A 431 -10.17 -10.57 3.59
C ASP A 431 -8.78 -9.98 3.33
N PRO A 432 -8.67 -8.88 2.57
CA PRO A 432 -7.38 -8.25 2.31
C PRO A 432 -6.65 -7.77 3.57
N THR A 433 -7.33 -7.70 4.72
CA THR A 433 -6.76 -7.34 6.01
C THR A 433 -6.36 -8.55 6.87
N GLY A 434 -6.53 -9.77 6.34
CA GLY A 434 -6.22 -11.05 6.98
C GLY A 434 -7.29 -11.56 7.94
N ARG A 435 -8.53 -11.05 7.91
CA ARG A 435 -9.65 -11.57 8.72
C ARG A 435 -10.34 -12.73 8.01
N TRP A 436 -10.82 -13.71 8.78
CA TRP A 436 -11.72 -14.74 8.26
C TRP A 436 -13.00 -14.12 7.69
N LYS A 437 -13.37 -14.53 6.47
CA LYS A 437 -14.60 -14.10 5.78
C LYS A 437 -15.72 -15.12 5.94
N ILE A 438 -16.95 -14.63 5.87
CA ILE A 438 -18.12 -15.48 5.63
C ILE A 438 -18.11 -15.95 4.16
N PRO A 439 -18.30 -17.25 3.87
CA PRO A 439 -18.19 -17.78 2.52
C PRO A 439 -19.39 -17.37 1.66
N ALA A 440 -19.15 -17.17 0.36
CA ALA A 440 -20.17 -16.83 -0.62
C ALA A 440 -21.28 -17.89 -0.74
N SER A 441 -21.03 -19.15 -0.34
CA SER A 441 -22.04 -20.22 -0.28
C SER A 441 -23.21 -19.88 0.66
N THR A 442 -22.97 -19.08 1.70
CA THR A 442 -24.01 -18.51 2.57
C THR A 442 -25.00 -17.69 1.75
N ALA A 443 -24.49 -16.80 0.89
CA ALA A 443 -25.30 -15.98 0.02
C ALA A 443 -25.95 -16.79 -1.10
N THR A 444 -25.19 -17.65 -1.78
CA THR A 444 -25.72 -18.49 -2.86
C THR A 444 -26.90 -19.34 -2.41
N SER A 445 -26.82 -19.96 -1.23
CA SER A 445 -27.91 -20.79 -0.69
C SER A 445 -29.12 -19.95 -0.24
N PHE A 446 -28.88 -18.79 0.37
CA PHE A 446 -29.94 -17.85 0.72
C PHE A 446 -30.67 -17.33 -0.53
N LEU A 447 -29.92 -16.96 -1.57
CA LEU A 447 -30.47 -16.52 -2.85
C LEU A 447 -31.19 -17.65 -3.60
N ALA A 448 -30.71 -18.89 -3.52
CA ALA A 448 -31.41 -20.04 -4.11
C ALA A 448 -32.77 -20.32 -3.44
N ALA A 449 -32.94 -19.99 -2.16
CA ALA A 449 -34.23 -20.03 -1.49
C ALA A 449 -35.20 -18.95 -2.00
N ARG A 450 -34.68 -17.88 -2.62
CA ARG A 450 -35.44 -16.74 -3.15
C ARG A 450 -35.83 -17.00 -4.61
N THR A 451 -37.09 -16.76 -4.94
CA THR A 451 -37.60 -16.79 -6.33
C THR A 451 -37.78 -15.38 -6.88
N VAL A 452 -36.89 -14.45 -6.50
CA VAL A 452 -36.95 -13.02 -6.90
C VAL A 452 -35.69 -12.63 -7.66
N ALA A 453 -35.83 -11.65 -8.56
CA ALA A 453 -34.70 -11.10 -9.29
C ALA A 453 -33.67 -10.49 -8.32
N PRO A 454 -32.38 -10.46 -8.70
CA PRO A 454 -31.35 -9.77 -7.94
C PRO A 454 -31.71 -8.30 -7.71
N VAL A 455 -31.27 -7.75 -6.57
CA VAL A 455 -31.39 -6.31 -6.31
C VAL A 455 -30.59 -5.57 -7.36
N ARG A 456 -31.16 -4.50 -7.90
CA ARG A 456 -30.50 -3.61 -8.85
C ARG A 456 -30.59 -2.18 -8.38
N ARG A 457 -29.65 -1.36 -8.84
CA ARG A 457 -29.54 0.06 -8.55
C ARG A 457 -29.47 0.80 -9.86
N ASP A 458 -30.21 1.89 -9.94
CA ASP A 458 -30.45 2.64 -11.17
C ASP A 458 -29.59 3.90 -11.17
N PRO A 459 -28.51 3.93 -11.97
CA PRO A 459 -27.97 5.20 -12.45
C PRO A 459 -28.25 5.47 -13.94
N LEU A 460 -28.25 6.75 -14.26
CA LEU A 460 -28.29 7.28 -15.62
C LEU A 460 -26.87 7.34 -16.23
N ILE A 461 -26.68 6.69 -17.37
CA ILE A 461 -25.39 6.49 -18.06
C ILE A 461 -25.45 7.05 -19.49
N LEU A 462 -24.35 7.67 -19.92
CA LEU A 462 -24.15 8.20 -21.27
C LEU A 462 -23.14 7.35 -22.03
N ASP A 463 -23.50 7.02 -23.26
CA ASP A 463 -22.61 6.45 -24.27
C ASP A 463 -21.69 7.56 -24.81
N LEU A 464 -20.39 7.48 -24.55
CA LEU A 464 -19.49 8.60 -24.87
C LEU A 464 -18.72 8.46 -26.19
N ASP A 465 -18.59 7.27 -26.75
CA ASP A 465 -17.84 7.02 -27.98
C ASP A 465 -18.73 6.55 -29.16
N GLY A 466 -20.01 6.30 -28.90
CA GLY A 466 -21.04 6.02 -29.89
C GLY A 466 -21.05 4.57 -30.37
N ASP A 467 -20.43 3.65 -29.63
CA ASP A 467 -20.45 2.21 -29.94
C ASP A 467 -21.51 1.41 -29.16
N GLY A 468 -22.24 2.10 -28.28
CA GLY A 468 -23.33 1.58 -27.47
C GLY A 468 -22.97 1.46 -26.00
N LEU A 469 -23.98 1.43 -25.14
CA LEU A 469 -23.76 1.39 -23.69
C LEU A 469 -23.12 0.09 -23.20
N GLU A 470 -21.98 0.20 -22.52
CA GLU A 470 -21.21 -0.94 -22.03
C GLU A 470 -21.12 -1.00 -20.50
N THR A 471 -21.26 -2.23 -19.96
CA THR A 471 -21.16 -2.47 -18.52
C THR A 471 -20.39 -3.73 -18.19
N THR A 472 -19.89 -3.81 -16.96
CA THR A 472 -19.28 -5.00 -16.35
C THR A 472 -20.19 -5.57 -15.26
N GLY A 473 -20.14 -6.89 -15.09
CA GLY A 473 -20.85 -7.56 -13.99
C GLY A 473 -20.03 -7.55 -12.70
N ILE A 474 -20.62 -8.01 -11.61
CA ILE A 474 -19.91 -8.12 -10.32
C ILE A 474 -18.79 -9.15 -10.47
N ASN A 475 -17.55 -8.73 -10.19
CA ASN A 475 -16.41 -9.63 -10.04
C ASN A 475 -16.23 -10.01 -8.56
N PRO A 476 -16.48 -11.27 -8.14
CA PRO A 476 -16.35 -11.67 -6.74
C PRO A 476 -14.92 -11.59 -6.19
N ALA A 477 -13.89 -11.67 -7.06
CA ALA A 477 -12.49 -11.62 -6.65
C ALA A 477 -11.97 -10.19 -6.43
N ALA A 478 -12.55 -9.22 -7.15
CA ALA A 478 -12.23 -7.80 -7.06
C ALA A 478 -13.51 -6.99 -7.28
N PRO A 479 -14.43 -6.95 -6.29
CA PRO A 479 -15.71 -6.28 -6.45
C PRO A 479 -15.53 -4.75 -6.41
N ILE A 480 -16.22 -4.06 -7.31
CA ILE A 480 -16.40 -2.60 -7.24
C ILE A 480 -17.46 -2.34 -6.18
N LEU A 481 -17.13 -1.51 -5.19
CA LEU A 481 -17.99 -1.22 -4.03
C LEU A 481 -18.48 0.23 -4.08
N PHE A 482 -19.79 0.42 -4.17
CA PHE A 482 -20.40 1.75 -4.15
C PHE A 482 -21.68 1.77 -3.30
N ASP A 483 -21.94 2.91 -2.64
CA ASP A 483 -23.15 3.13 -1.83
C ASP A 483 -24.24 3.73 -2.72
N HIS A 484 -24.95 2.88 -3.45
CA HIS A 484 -25.96 3.33 -4.43
C HIS A 484 -27.26 3.86 -3.82
N ASP A 485 -27.59 3.56 -2.56
CA ASP A 485 -28.83 4.03 -1.92
C ASP A 485 -28.59 5.11 -0.85
N GLY A 486 -27.33 5.38 -0.52
CA GLY A 486 -26.91 6.41 0.42
C GLY A 486 -27.16 6.01 1.86
N ASP A 487 -27.10 4.71 2.18
CA ASP A 487 -27.36 4.18 3.53
C ASP A 487 -26.11 4.12 4.42
N GLY A 488 -24.94 4.48 3.87
CA GLY A 488 -23.65 4.44 4.55
C GLY A 488 -22.91 3.11 4.39
N VAL A 489 -23.39 2.21 3.54
CA VAL A 489 -22.78 0.91 3.28
C VAL A 489 -22.57 0.72 1.78
N LYS A 490 -21.31 0.65 1.37
CA LYS A 490 -20.97 0.30 -0.01
C LYS A 490 -21.28 -1.17 -0.26
N THR A 491 -21.87 -1.49 -1.40
CA THR A 491 -22.18 -2.87 -1.80
C THR A 491 -21.53 -3.20 -3.14
N ALA A 492 -21.18 -4.46 -3.35
CA ALA A 492 -20.65 -4.92 -4.62
C ALA A 492 -21.68 -4.73 -5.72
N THR A 493 -21.27 -4.12 -6.81
CA THR A 493 -22.16 -3.72 -7.89
C THR A 493 -21.56 -4.04 -9.26
N GLY A 494 -22.42 -4.29 -10.25
CA GLY A 494 -22.03 -4.16 -11.65
C GLY A 494 -21.72 -2.70 -11.94
N TRP A 495 -20.97 -2.42 -13.00
CA TRP A 495 -20.46 -1.07 -13.20
C TRP A 495 -20.47 -0.65 -14.67
N VAL A 496 -20.43 0.65 -14.92
CA VAL A 496 -20.19 1.22 -16.25
C VAL A 496 -18.75 0.93 -16.68
N ARG A 497 -18.49 0.74 -17.98
CA ARG A 497 -17.11 0.68 -18.49
C ARG A 497 -16.51 2.08 -18.60
N SER A 498 -15.19 2.17 -18.77
CA SER A 498 -14.44 3.44 -18.65
C SER A 498 -14.48 4.35 -19.87
N ASP A 499 -14.92 3.82 -21.01
CA ASP A 499 -15.35 4.55 -22.20
C ASP A 499 -16.59 5.38 -21.92
N ASP A 500 -17.59 4.80 -21.26
CA ASP A 500 -18.85 5.43 -20.88
C ASP A 500 -18.81 6.24 -19.57
N ALA A 501 -19.90 6.93 -19.24
CA ALA A 501 -19.97 7.76 -18.02
C ALA A 501 -21.29 7.72 -17.28
N LEU A 502 -21.21 7.80 -15.95
CA LEU A 502 -22.34 8.10 -15.07
C LEU A 502 -22.64 9.60 -15.11
N LEU A 503 -23.91 9.98 -15.20
CA LEU A 503 -24.35 11.35 -14.96
C LEU A 503 -24.42 11.60 -13.46
N VAL A 504 -23.77 12.67 -12.99
CA VAL A 504 -23.63 12.97 -11.56
C VAL A 504 -23.81 14.46 -11.26
N LEU A 505 -24.22 14.75 -10.03
CA LEU A 505 -24.27 16.08 -9.45
C LEU A 505 -23.81 15.99 -8.00
N ASP A 506 -22.70 16.64 -7.68
CA ASP A 506 -22.27 16.86 -6.29
C ASP A 506 -23.32 17.73 -5.59
N ARG A 507 -24.19 17.09 -4.81
CA ARG A 507 -25.36 17.75 -4.19
C ARG A 507 -25.01 18.25 -2.79
N ASN A 508 -23.99 17.69 -2.16
CA ASN A 508 -23.57 18.06 -0.81
C ASN A 508 -22.41 19.08 -0.79
N GLY A 509 -21.77 19.32 -1.94
CA GLY A 509 -20.70 20.29 -2.15
C GLY A 509 -19.35 19.85 -1.59
N ASN A 510 -19.12 18.55 -1.40
CA ASN A 510 -17.88 18.04 -0.81
C ASN A 510 -16.75 17.82 -1.83
N GLY A 511 -17.02 18.01 -3.13
CA GLY A 511 -16.04 17.90 -4.20
C GLY A 511 -15.77 16.46 -4.67
N ALA A 512 -16.56 15.49 -4.23
CA ALA A 512 -16.51 14.09 -4.65
C ALA A 512 -17.93 13.59 -4.96
N ILE A 513 -18.02 12.45 -5.65
CA ILE A 513 -19.26 11.69 -5.77
C ILE A 513 -19.11 10.45 -4.92
N ASP A 514 -19.77 10.43 -3.77
CA ASP A 514 -19.51 9.40 -2.75
C ASP A 514 -20.67 8.43 -2.52
N ASN A 515 -21.89 8.76 -2.98
CA ASN A 515 -23.05 7.89 -2.88
C ASN A 515 -24.14 8.17 -3.93
N GLY A 516 -25.15 7.31 -3.98
CA GLY A 516 -26.23 7.34 -4.97
C GLY A 516 -27.18 8.54 -4.88
N THR A 517 -27.17 9.29 -3.77
CA THR A 517 -27.92 10.55 -3.69
C THR A 517 -27.34 11.63 -4.60
N GLU A 518 -26.13 11.44 -5.13
CA GLU A 518 -25.41 12.32 -6.06
C GLU A 518 -25.41 11.80 -7.51
N LEU A 519 -25.77 10.52 -7.70
CA LEU A 519 -26.10 9.97 -9.00
C LEU A 519 -27.49 10.46 -9.45
N PHE A 520 -27.81 10.24 -10.72
CA PHE A 520 -29.16 10.39 -11.27
C PHE A 520 -29.82 9.01 -11.33
N GLY A 521 -30.79 8.77 -10.44
CA GLY A 521 -31.31 7.43 -10.18
C GLY A 521 -32.45 7.40 -9.16
N ASP A 522 -32.87 6.19 -8.76
CA ASP A 522 -33.90 5.97 -7.74
C ASP A 522 -33.50 6.45 -6.32
N ALA A 523 -32.20 6.57 -6.05
CA ALA A 523 -31.67 7.13 -4.81
C ALA A 523 -31.59 8.67 -4.80
N THR A 524 -31.82 9.34 -5.94
CA THR A 524 -31.78 10.81 -6.02
C THR A 524 -32.92 11.44 -5.21
N ASN A 525 -32.61 12.43 -4.39
CA ASN A 525 -33.64 13.21 -3.68
C ASN A 525 -34.33 14.19 -4.63
N ARG A 526 -35.67 14.23 -4.59
CA ARG A 526 -36.45 15.25 -5.29
C ARG A 526 -36.44 16.57 -4.55
N TYR A 527 -36.40 17.69 -5.27
CA TYR A 527 -36.53 19.03 -4.66
C TYR A 527 -37.88 19.24 -3.96
N THR A 528 -38.92 18.53 -4.39
CA THR A 528 -40.25 18.53 -3.77
C THR A 528 -40.36 17.61 -2.54
N GLY A 529 -39.27 16.94 -2.17
CA GLY A 529 -39.23 15.91 -1.14
C GLY A 529 -39.51 14.51 -1.69
N GLY A 530 -38.97 13.50 -0.99
CA GLY A 530 -38.98 12.10 -1.42
C GLY A 530 -37.86 11.75 -2.39
N LYS A 531 -37.85 10.50 -2.87
CA LYS A 531 -36.89 9.98 -3.86
C LYS A 531 -37.46 10.05 -5.28
N ALA A 532 -36.59 10.11 -6.27
CA ALA A 532 -36.96 9.95 -7.67
C ALA A 532 -37.50 8.54 -7.94
N ALA A 533 -38.24 8.38 -9.03
CA ALA A 533 -38.81 7.08 -9.39
C ALA A 533 -37.83 6.25 -10.23
N ASP A 534 -37.01 6.94 -11.03
CA ASP A 534 -36.02 6.41 -11.96
C ASP A 534 -35.02 7.54 -12.31
N GLY A 535 -33.94 7.22 -13.03
CA GLY A 535 -32.89 8.16 -13.42
C GLY A 535 -33.38 9.31 -14.30
N PHE A 536 -34.38 9.07 -15.16
CA PHE A 536 -34.99 10.13 -15.99
C PHE A 536 -35.89 11.07 -15.18
N ALA A 537 -36.60 10.57 -14.16
CA ALA A 537 -37.33 11.40 -13.22
C ALA A 537 -36.39 12.26 -12.36
N ALA A 538 -35.18 11.76 -12.06
CA ALA A 538 -34.11 12.54 -11.45
C ALA A 538 -33.54 13.59 -12.42
N LEU A 539 -33.49 13.32 -13.72
CA LEU A 539 -33.07 14.31 -14.72
C LEU A 539 -34.12 15.40 -14.95
N ALA A 540 -35.40 15.02 -14.98
CA ALA A 540 -36.53 15.91 -15.27
C ALA A 540 -36.65 17.11 -14.31
N GLN A 541 -36.15 17.00 -13.09
CA GLN A 541 -36.16 18.10 -12.12
C GLN A 541 -35.08 19.17 -12.39
N GLU A 542 -34.11 18.88 -13.26
CA GLU A 542 -33.09 19.86 -13.67
C GLU A 542 -33.52 20.65 -14.91
N ASP A 543 -34.60 20.25 -15.60
CA ASP A 543 -35.28 21.04 -16.64
C ASP A 543 -36.14 22.12 -15.96
N THR A 544 -35.49 23.25 -15.68
CA THR A 544 -36.07 24.37 -14.91
C THR A 544 -36.99 25.26 -15.74
N ASN A 545 -36.87 25.21 -17.06
CA ASN A 545 -37.69 26.01 -17.98
C ASN A 545 -38.86 25.20 -18.60
N GLY A 546 -38.86 23.88 -18.46
CA GLY A 546 -39.90 22.95 -18.88
C GLY A 546 -39.98 22.71 -20.38
N ASP A 547 -38.88 22.86 -21.12
CA ASP A 547 -38.84 22.69 -22.57
C ASP A 547 -38.47 21.27 -23.04
N GLY A 548 -38.26 20.34 -22.09
CA GLY A 548 -38.04 18.92 -22.33
C GLY A 548 -36.58 18.52 -22.48
N LYS A 549 -35.65 19.45 -22.25
CA LYS A 549 -34.20 19.22 -22.26
C LYS A 549 -33.55 19.94 -21.08
N VAL A 550 -32.43 19.41 -20.62
CA VAL A 550 -31.56 20.06 -19.65
C VAL A 550 -30.36 20.62 -20.41
N ASP A 551 -30.28 21.95 -20.53
CA ASP A 551 -29.25 22.64 -21.30
C ASP A 551 -28.75 23.93 -20.60
N SER A 552 -27.93 24.73 -21.29
CA SER A 552 -27.37 25.98 -20.74
C SER A 552 -28.40 27.01 -20.24
N LEU A 553 -29.68 26.87 -20.59
CA LEU A 553 -30.77 27.70 -20.10
C LEU A 553 -31.27 27.25 -18.72
N ASP A 554 -30.80 26.11 -18.22
CA ASP A 554 -31.17 25.56 -16.93
C ASP A 554 -30.18 25.89 -15.81
N ALA A 555 -30.74 26.19 -14.64
CA ALA A 555 -29.99 26.78 -13.52
C ALA A 555 -28.78 25.93 -13.05
N ARG A 556 -28.84 24.60 -13.21
CA ARG A 556 -27.81 23.67 -12.71
C ARG A 556 -27.05 22.92 -13.79
N PHE A 557 -27.28 23.20 -15.07
CA PHE A 557 -26.59 22.51 -16.16
C PHE A 557 -25.06 22.62 -16.05
N ALA A 558 -24.55 23.78 -15.65
CA ALA A 558 -23.11 24.00 -15.44
C ALA A 558 -22.53 23.22 -14.23
N ASN A 559 -23.37 22.74 -13.32
CA ASN A 559 -22.97 21.94 -12.16
C ASN A 559 -22.93 20.43 -12.46
N LEU A 560 -23.63 19.98 -13.50
CA LEU A 560 -23.60 18.58 -13.91
C LEU A 560 -22.19 18.15 -14.30
N ARG A 561 -21.86 16.91 -13.98
CA ARG A 561 -20.60 16.26 -14.33
C ARG A 561 -20.86 14.88 -14.94
N LEU A 562 -19.86 14.40 -15.66
CA LEU A 562 -19.75 13.03 -16.12
C LEU A 562 -18.65 12.37 -15.33
N TRP A 563 -18.98 11.27 -14.64
CA TRP A 563 -17.99 10.46 -13.95
C TRP A 563 -17.62 9.26 -14.81
N ARG A 564 -16.36 9.25 -15.26
CA ARG A 564 -15.73 8.13 -15.96
C ARG A 564 -14.73 7.48 -15.03
N ASP A 565 -15.11 6.34 -14.48
CA ASP A 565 -14.24 5.56 -13.60
C ASP A 565 -13.19 4.81 -14.44
N LEU A 566 -12.03 5.45 -14.61
CA LEU A 566 -10.98 5.03 -15.55
C LEU A 566 -10.18 3.83 -15.03
N ASN A 567 -10.12 3.66 -13.72
CA ASN A 567 -9.43 2.55 -13.06
C ASN A 567 -10.37 1.45 -12.54
N GLN A 568 -11.70 1.66 -12.63
CA GLN A 568 -12.76 0.76 -12.19
C GLN A 568 -12.68 0.44 -10.68
N ASP A 569 -12.41 1.44 -9.83
CA ASP A 569 -12.32 1.26 -8.38
C ASP A 569 -13.56 1.76 -7.61
N GLY A 570 -14.53 2.38 -8.29
CA GLY A 570 -15.76 2.90 -7.70
C GLY A 570 -15.55 4.12 -6.80
N ILE A 571 -14.40 4.80 -6.87
CA ILE A 571 -14.09 6.00 -6.11
C ILE A 571 -13.95 7.18 -7.07
N SER A 572 -14.81 8.18 -6.94
CA SER A 572 -14.70 9.37 -7.78
C SER A 572 -13.45 10.19 -7.45
N GLN A 573 -12.53 10.32 -8.41
CA GLN A 573 -11.35 11.20 -8.26
C GLN A 573 -11.41 12.40 -9.20
N ALA A 574 -10.63 13.45 -8.88
CA ALA A 574 -10.65 14.70 -9.64
C ALA A 574 -10.29 14.53 -11.14
N GLY A 575 -9.47 13.54 -11.48
CA GLY A 575 -9.10 13.22 -12.86
C GLY A 575 -10.18 12.47 -13.66
N GLU A 576 -11.26 12.07 -13.00
CA GLU A 576 -12.35 11.24 -13.56
C GLU A 576 -13.66 12.00 -13.75
N LEU A 577 -13.73 13.23 -13.24
CA LEU A 577 -14.91 14.09 -13.32
C LEU A 577 -14.77 15.11 -14.44
N PHE A 578 -15.61 14.97 -15.45
CA PHE A 578 -15.62 15.84 -16.63
C PHE A 578 -16.85 16.74 -16.63
N THR A 579 -16.72 17.94 -17.20
CA THR A 579 -17.90 18.78 -17.48
C THR A 579 -18.57 18.31 -18.76
N LEU A 580 -19.89 18.48 -18.87
CA LEU A 580 -20.62 18.16 -20.11
C LEU A 580 -20.03 18.93 -21.30
N ALA A 581 -19.71 20.21 -21.11
CA ALA A 581 -19.11 21.06 -22.13
C ALA A 581 -17.73 20.55 -22.60
N SER A 582 -16.89 20.04 -21.69
CA SER A 582 -15.58 19.46 -22.07
C SER A 582 -15.71 18.16 -22.87
N GLN A 583 -16.87 17.50 -22.82
CA GLN A 583 -17.20 16.32 -23.62
C GLN A 583 -18.09 16.66 -24.82
N GLY A 584 -18.23 17.96 -25.16
CA GLY A 584 -18.99 18.40 -26.33
C GLY A 584 -20.51 18.32 -26.19
N ILE A 585 -21.03 18.02 -24.99
CA ILE A 585 -22.46 17.84 -24.73
C ILE A 585 -23.14 19.19 -24.48
N THR A 586 -24.20 19.47 -25.23
CA THR A 586 -24.94 20.75 -25.17
C THR A 586 -26.33 20.63 -24.58
N ALA A 587 -26.95 19.45 -24.61
CA ALA A 587 -28.25 19.21 -24.01
C ALA A 587 -28.45 17.73 -23.64
N LEU A 588 -29.21 17.45 -22.58
CA LEU A 588 -29.70 16.12 -22.22
C LEU A 588 -31.22 16.09 -22.42
N ASN A 589 -31.76 15.11 -23.16
CA ASN A 589 -33.21 15.03 -23.34
C ASN A 589 -33.87 14.32 -22.15
N VAL A 590 -34.95 14.92 -21.63
CA VAL A 590 -35.71 14.36 -20.50
C VAL A 590 -36.63 13.22 -20.93
N ALA A 591 -37.02 13.20 -22.21
CA ALA A 591 -37.90 12.16 -22.75
C ALA A 591 -37.20 10.79 -22.81
N ARG A 592 -37.92 9.75 -22.39
CA ARG A 592 -37.46 8.36 -22.39
C ARG A 592 -38.38 7.42 -23.16
N THR A 593 -37.81 6.30 -23.59
CA THR A 593 -38.49 5.16 -24.19
C THR A 593 -38.27 3.94 -23.30
N ALA A 594 -39.37 3.28 -22.91
CA ALA A 594 -39.33 2.06 -22.13
C ALA A 594 -38.46 0.97 -22.76
N ASN A 595 -37.59 0.37 -21.95
CA ASN A 595 -36.77 -0.78 -22.32
C ASN A 595 -36.86 -1.86 -21.21
N ALA A 596 -36.22 -3.00 -21.40
CA ALA A 596 -36.06 -4.05 -20.39
C ALA A 596 -34.97 -5.07 -20.78
N THR A 597 -33.91 -4.63 -21.42
CA THR A 597 -32.89 -5.54 -21.97
C THR A 597 -31.95 -5.99 -20.87
N LEU A 598 -32.05 -7.27 -20.50
CA LEU A 598 -31.11 -7.92 -19.57
C LEU A 598 -29.81 -8.28 -20.30
N LEU A 599 -28.69 -7.79 -19.78
CA LEU A 599 -27.35 -8.06 -20.29
C LEU A 599 -26.79 -9.35 -19.69
N ALA A 600 -25.88 -10.00 -20.41
CA ALA A 600 -25.28 -11.27 -20.00
C ALA A 600 -24.50 -11.19 -18.68
N ASN A 601 -23.98 -10.00 -18.36
CA ASN A 601 -23.25 -9.71 -17.13
C ASN A 601 -24.17 -9.47 -15.91
N GLY A 602 -25.49 -9.58 -16.10
CA GLY A 602 -26.48 -9.41 -15.03
C GLY A 602 -27.03 -7.99 -14.89
N ASN A 603 -26.51 -6.97 -15.60
CA ASN A 603 -27.08 -5.60 -15.61
C ASN A 603 -28.27 -5.49 -16.57
N GLN A 604 -29.07 -4.43 -16.49
CA GLN A 604 -30.26 -4.26 -17.34
C GLN A 604 -30.41 -2.82 -17.80
N ILE A 605 -30.63 -2.63 -19.10
CA ILE A 605 -31.04 -1.36 -19.66
C ILE A 605 -32.56 -1.23 -19.46
N ALA A 606 -32.96 -0.31 -18.58
CA ALA A 606 -34.35 -0.12 -18.16
C ALA A 606 -35.09 0.88 -19.04
N ASP A 607 -34.44 1.98 -19.40
CA ASP A 607 -35.00 3.00 -20.28
C ASP A 607 -33.93 3.59 -21.19
N LEU A 608 -34.33 4.03 -22.37
CA LEU A 608 -33.47 4.70 -23.35
C LEU A 608 -33.91 6.15 -23.56
N GLY A 609 -32.96 7.06 -23.67
CA GLY A 609 -33.14 8.45 -24.03
C GLY A 609 -32.01 8.90 -24.96
N GLY A 610 -31.73 10.20 -24.97
CA GLY A 610 -30.55 10.68 -25.71
C GLY A 610 -30.05 12.03 -25.28
N PHE A 611 -28.84 12.35 -25.70
CA PHE A 611 -28.19 13.64 -25.46
C PHE A 611 -27.65 14.22 -26.76
N VAL A 612 -27.42 15.54 -26.80
CA VAL A 612 -27.02 16.27 -27.99
C VAL A 612 -25.55 16.69 -27.90
N ARG A 613 -24.77 16.37 -28.93
CA ARG A 613 -23.39 16.87 -29.09
C ARG A 613 -23.34 18.11 -29.97
N GLY A 614 -22.64 19.13 -29.51
CA GLY A 614 -22.44 20.40 -30.22
C GLY A 614 -21.13 20.49 -31.00
N ASP A 615 -20.20 19.55 -30.80
CA ASP A 615 -18.87 19.54 -31.41
C ASP A 615 -18.74 18.59 -32.62
N GLY A 616 -19.75 17.75 -32.85
CA GLY A 616 -19.76 16.77 -33.94
C GLY A 616 -18.93 15.52 -33.68
N THR A 617 -18.45 15.32 -32.45
CA THR A 617 -17.93 14.01 -32.03
C THR A 617 -19.07 12.98 -32.03
N GLY A 618 -18.81 11.72 -32.40
CA GLY A 618 -19.84 10.66 -32.50
C GLY A 618 -20.77 10.73 -33.74
N GLY A 619 -20.75 11.82 -34.53
CA GLY A 619 -21.57 11.89 -35.75
C GLY A 619 -21.68 13.27 -36.40
N THR A 620 -22.89 13.66 -36.80
CA THR A 620 -23.15 15.00 -37.36
C THR A 620 -23.34 16.01 -36.23
N LEU A 621 -22.94 17.27 -36.40
CA LEU A 621 -23.24 18.35 -35.44
C LEU A 621 -24.73 18.37 -35.08
N GLY A 622 -25.04 18.28 -33.78
CA GLY A 622 -26.41 18.18 -33.28
C GLY A 622 -27.01 16.76 -33.32
N ALA A 623 -26.19 15.73 -33.52
CA ALA A 623 -26.63 14.34 -33.40
C ALA A 623 -27.13 14.04 -31.98
N VAL A 624 -28.15 13.17 -31.92
CA VAL A 624 -28.68 12.62 -30.67
C VAL A 624 -28.01 11.26 -30.44
N GLU A 625 -27.17 11.20 -29.42
CA GLU A 625 -26.43 10.03 -28.95
C GLU A 625 -27.22 9.31 -27.84
N GLN A 626 -26.79 8.11 -27.45
CA GLN A 626 -27.53 7.27 -26.52
C GLN A 626 -27.30 7.64 -25.03
N LEU A 627 -28.40 7.78 -24.30
CA LEU A 627 -28.46 7.92 -22.85
C LEU A 627 -29.35 6.79 -22.33
N ALA A 628 -29.06 6.20 -21.18
CA ALA A 628 -29.95 5.20 -20.59
C ALA A 628 -30.00 5.23 -19.08
N ASP A 629 -31.12 4.75 -18.58
CA ASP A 629 -31.30 4.31 -17.20
C ASP A 629 -30.88 2.83 -17.15
N ILE A 630 -29.83 2.54 -16.38
CA ILE A 630 -29.27 1.19 -16.28
C ILE A 630 -29.42 0.70 -14.85
N ASN A 631 -30.15 -0.39 -14.70
CA ASN A 631 -30.26 -1.14 -13.46
C ASN A 631 -29.05 -2.08 -13.29
N LEU A 632 -28.00 -1.57 -12.64
CA LEU A 632 -26.77 -2.30 -12.28
C LEU A 632 -27.06 -3.37 -11.24
N ALA A 633 -26.51 -4.58 -11.43
CA ALA A 633 -26.66 -5.68 -10.50
C ALA A 633 -26.00 -5.33 -9.15
N SER A 634 -26.63 -5.65 -8.03
CA SER A 634 -26.07 -5.43 -6.70
C SER A 634 -26.03 -6.72 -5.88
N SER A 635 -24.96 -6.89 -5.11
CA SER A 635 -24.74 -7.98 -4.15
C SER A 635 -24.52 -7.40 -2.75
N PRO A 636 -25.60 -7.14 -1.98
CA PRO A 636 -25.49 -6.57 -0.64
C PRO A 636 -24.69 -7.44 0.35
N PHE A 637 -24.54 -8.75 0.10
CA PHE A 637 -23.70 -9.63 0.91
C PHE A 637 -22.22 -9.20 0.95
N HIS A 638 -21.69 -8.73 -0.19
CA HIS A 638 -20.34 -8.20 -0.29
C HIS A 638 -20.42 -6.69 -0.03
N SER A 639 -20.14 -6.28 1.20
CA SER A 639 -20.37 -4.92 1.67
C SER A 639 -19.20 -4.35 2.45
N GLN A 640 -19.15 -3.02 2.51
CA GLN A 640 -18.20 -2.27 3.32
C GLN A 640 -18.88 -1.04 3.91
N PHE A 641 -18.90 -0.95 5.24
CA PHE A 641 -19.30 0.26 5.94
C PHE A 641 -18.32 1.39 5.64
N ILE A 642 -18.82 2.59 5.34
CA ILE A 642 -17.98 3.76 5.03
C ILE A 642 -17.28 4.31 6.27
N ASP A 643 -17.82 4.03 7.45
CA ASP A 643 -17.28 4.45 8.74
C ASP A 643 -16.56 3.30 9.45
N SER A 644 -15.68 3.68 10.39
CA SER A 644 -15.02 2.72 11.26
C SER A 644 -15.37 3.01 12.72
N ILE A 645 -15.66 1.94 13.47
CA ILE A 645 -15.91 2.03 14.91
C ILE A 645 -14.59 1.81 15.65
N PRO A 646 -14.14 2.76 16.49
CA PRO A 646 -12.99 2.56 17.35
C PRO A 646 -13.18 1.34 18.26
N LEU A 647 -12.15 0.50 18.36
CA LEU A 647 -12.23 -0.73 19.15
C LEU A 647 -12.08 -0.43 20.65
N THR A 648 -12.91 -1.08 21.46
CA THR A 648 -12.76 -1.04 22.93
C THR A 648 -11.58 -1.91 23.37
N GLU A 649 -10.96 -1.61 24.51
CA GLU A 649 -9.88 -2.43 25.09
C GLU A 649 -10.31 -3.90 25.30
N ALA A 650 -11.57 -4.12 25.68
CA ALA A 650 -12.14 -5.45 25.81
C ALA A 650 -12.17 -6.18 24.46
N ALA A 651 -12.64 -5.50 23.39
CA ALA A 651 -12.75 -6.10 22.05
C ALA A 651 -11.39 -6.42 21.42
N LEU A 652 -10.32 -5.68 21.74
CA LEU A 652 -8.97 -5.97 21.25
C LEU A 652 -8.47 -7.37 21.62
N ASN A 653 -8.94 -7.92 22.74
CA ASN A 653 -8.57 -9.24 23.24
C ASN A 653 -9.52 -10.37 22.80
N LEU A 654 -10.57 -10.06 22.04
CA LEU A 654 -11.54 -11.05 21.54
C LEU A 654 -11.15 -11.54 20.14
N ALA A 655 -11.66 -12.69 19.73
CA ALA A 655 -11.51 -13.14 18.35
C ALA A 655 -12.20 -12.18 17.36
N ASP A 656 -11.65 -12.04 16.15
CA ASP A 656 -12.20 -11.17 15.10
C ASP A 656 -12.52 -11.95 13.83
N MET A 657 -13.54 -11.50 13.12
CA MET A 657 -13.92 -12.00 11.80
C MET A 657 -14.57 -10.87 11.02
N GLN A 658 -14.41 -10.91 9.70
CA GLN A 658 -15.10 -10.00 8.81
C GLN A 658 -16.59 -10.35 8.77
N GLY A 659 -17.43 -9.33 8.95
CA GLY A 659 -18.88 -9.46 8.77
C GLY A 659 -19.26 -9.47 7.29
N ALA A 660 -20.55 -9.63 7.00
CA ALA A 660 -21.10 -9.57 5.65
C ALA A 660 -22.46 -8.87 5.70
N GLY A 661 -22.93 -8.35 4.56
CA GLY A 661 -24.21 -7.65 4.50
C GLY A 661 -24.23 -6.42 5.39
N MET A 662 -25.29 -6.30 6.19
CA MET A 662 -25.46 -5.19 7.14
C MET A 662 -24.90 -5.52 8.54
N VAL A 663 -23.97 -6.48 8.64
CA VAL A 663 -23.33 -6.87 9.90
C VAL A 663 -21.84 -6.49 9.85
N ARG A 664 -21.40 -5.66 10.81
CA ARG A 664 -19.99 -5.23 10.93
C ARG A 664 -19.07 -6.38 11.33
N SER A 665 -17.75 -6.19 11.21
CA SER A 665 -16.77 -7.14 11.76
C SER A 665 -16.99 -7.36 13.27
N LEU A 666 -16.64 -8.55 13.78
CA LEU A 666 -16.94 -8.96 15.16
C LEU A 666 -16.46 -7.94 16.19
N ARG A 667 -15.20 -7.50 16.12
CA ARG A 667 -14.65 -6.55 17.10
C ARG A 667 -15.29 -5.17 17.01
N GLN A 668 -15.64 -4.70 15.81
CA GLN A 668 -16.34 -3.43 15.65
C GLN A 668 -17.78 -3.52 16.18
N ALA A 669 -18.49 -4.59 15.85
CA ALA A 669 -19.84 -4.87 16.35
C ALA A 669 -19.86 -4.99 17.89
N ALA A 670 -18.87 -5.65 18.47
CA ALA A 670 -18.71 -5.79 19.92
C ALA A 670 -18.32 -4.48 20.61
N SER A 671 -17.76 -3.52 19.86
CA SER A 671 -17.39 -2.19 20.34
C SER A 671 -18.50 -1.15 20.19
N LEU A 672 -19.63 -1.52 19.59
CA LEU A 672 -20.77 -0.61 19.47
C LEU A 672 -21.30 -0.21 20.86
N PRO A 673 -21.65 1.07 21.06
CA PRO A 673 -22.22 1.51 22.32
C PRO A 673 -23.60 0.86 22.54
N GLY A 674 -23.88 0.48 23.78
CA GLY A 674 -25.19 -0.04 24.19
C GLY A 674 -25.22 -1.54 24.49
N ALA A 675 -26.43 -2.07 24.64
CA ALA A 675 -26.66 -3.41 25.13
C ALA A 675 -26.27 -4.49 24.10
N GLN A 676 -26.47 -4.23 22.80
CA GLN A 676 -26.19 -5.17 21.72
C GLN A 676 -24.70 -5.45 21.58
N GLY A 677 -23.85 -4.40 21.52
CA GLY A 677 -22.39 -4.56 21.47
C GLY A 677 -21.84 -5.26 22.71
N SER A 678 -22.32 -4.86 23.89
CA SER A 678 -21.95 -5.51 25.17
C SER A 678 -22.35 -6.99 25.23
N ALA A 679 -23.54 -7.34 24.71
CA ALA A 679 -24.01 -8.72 24.64
C ALA A 679 -23.15 -9.57 23.70
N LEU A 680 -22.78 -9.03 22.53
CA LEU A 680 -21.88 -9.72 21.60
C LEU A 680 -20.49 -9.93 22.22
N ALA A 681 -19.91 -8.91 22.85
CA ALA A 681 -18.62 -9.02 23.54
C ALA A 681 -18.65 -10.13 24.61
N ALA A 682 -19.75 -10.24 25.37
CA ALA A 682 -19.93 -11.29 26.37
C ALA A 682 -20.05 -12.69 25.75
N GLN A 683 -20.76 -12.84 24.62
CA GLN A 683 -20.85 -14.13 23.91
C GLN A 683 -19.48 -14.57 23.35
N LEU A 684 -18.71 -13.64 22.80
CA LEU A 684 -17.35 -13.90 22.31
C LEU A 684 -16.41 -14.33 23.44
N ALA A 685 -16.45 -13.63 24.58
CA ALA A 685 -15.65 -13.99 25.76
C ALA A 685 -16.04 -15.38 26.29
N ALA A 686 -17.34 -15.71 26.31
CA ALA A 686 -17.82 -17.02 26.74
C ALA A 686 -17.40 -18.14 25.77
N PHE A 687 -17.42 -17.88 24.46
CA PHE A 687 -16.91 -18.81 23.44
C PHE A 687 -15.41 -19.07 23.61
N ALA A 688 -14.62 -18.01 23.84
CA ALA A 688 -13.18 -18.13 24.05
C ALA A 688 -12.81 -18.88 25.35
N ALA A 689 -13.66 -18.80 26.37
CA ALA A 689 -13.43 -19.46 27.65
C ALA A 689 -13.73 -20.98 27.65
N ASP A 690 -14.51 -21.48 26.68
CA ASP A 690 -14.79 -22.92 26.58
C ASP A 690 -13.59 -23.69 26.03
N THR A 691 -13.22 -24.75 26.75
CA THR A 691 -12.06 -25.60 26.44
C THR A 691 -12.43 -26.89 25.71
N THR A 692 -13.70 -27.03 25.31
CA THR A 692 -14.20 -28.21 24.59
C THR A 692 -14.97 -27.78 23.34
N ARG A 693 -14.88 -28.60 22.29
CA ARG A 693 -15.66 -28.43 21.05
C ARG A 693 -17.16 -28.33 21.31
N GLY A 694 -17.69 -29.24 22.13
CA GLY A 694 -19.13 -29.27 22.44
C GLY A 694 -19.62 -27.97 23.11
N GLY A 695 -18.82 -27.41 24.03
CA GLY A 695 -19.12 -26.10 24.64
C GLY A 695 -19.13 -24.97 23.62
N GLN A 696 -18.08 -24.87 22.80
CA GLN A 696 -17.99 -23.85 21.76
C GLN A 696 -19.13 -23.93 20.74
N LEU A 697 -19.48 -25.13 20.25
CA LEU A 697 -20.61 -25.33 19.34
C LEU A 697 -21.94 -24.89 19.97
N ALA A 698 -22.17 -25.19 21.25
CA ALA A 698 -23.40 -24.80 21.95
C ALA A 698 -23.56 -23.28 22.09
N ARG A 699 -22.48 -22.50 21.92
CA ARG A 699 -22.51 -21.03 21.96
C ARG A 699 -22.66 -20.36 20.60
N LEU A 700 -22.52 -21.09 19.50
CA LEU A 700 -22.56 -20.49 18.17
C LEU A 700 -23.90 -19.83 17.85
N GLU A 701 -25.03 -20.47 18.13
CA GLU A 701 -26.34 -19.87 17.82
C GLU A 701 -26.59 -18.59 18.63
N PRO A 702 -26.39 -18.55 19.97
CA PRO A 702 -26.46 -17.30 20.73
C PRO A 702 -25.49 -16.22 20.23
N LEU A 703 -24.27 -16.60 19.82
CA LEU A 703 -23.26 -15.68 19.30
C LEU A 703 -23.68 -15.10 17.95
N LEU A 704 -24.12 -15.93 16.99
CA LEU A 704 -24.61 -15.50 15.68
C LEU A 704 -25.81 -14.56 15.83
N LYS A 705 -26.73 -14.88 16.73
CA LYS A 705 -27.86 -14.02 17.04
C LYS A 705 -27.41 -12.68 17.61
N ALA A 706 -26.53 -12.68 18.62
CA ALA A 706 -26.02 -11.44 19.22
C ALA A 706 -25.24 -10.60 18.20
N TRP A 707 -24.49 -11.23 17.30
CA TRP A 707 -23.75 -10.55 16.25
C TRP A 707 -24.69 -9.92 15.22
N SER A 708 -25.67 -10.69 14.74
CA SER A 708 -26.73 -10.19 13.86
C SER A 708 -27.50 -9.03 14.48
N ASP A 709 -27.85 -9.12 15.78
CA ASP A 709 -28.63 -8.09 16.50
C ASP A 709 -27.90 -6.75 16.67
N THR A 710 -26.59 -6.69 16.34
CA THR A 710 -25.86 -5.42 16.24
C THR A 710 -26.22 -4.61 14.99
N SER A 711 -26.82 -5.25 13.98
CA SER A 711 -27.29 -4.60 12.76
C SER A 711 -28.58 -3.81 13.01
N THR A 712 -28.64 -2.60 12.47
CA THR A 712 -29.85 -1.76 12.48
C THR A 712 -30.83 -2.13 11.36
N MET A 713 -30.43 -3.00 10.44
CA MET A 713 -31.29 -3.44 9.33
C MET A 713 -32.51 -4.18 9.86
N ALA A 714 -33.70 -3.67 9.50
CA ALA A 714 -34.96 -4.34 9.78
C ALA A 714 -35.10 -5.60 8.92
N THR A 715 -35.66 -6.64 9.51
CA THR A 715 -35.81 -7.98 8.91
C THR A 715 -37.28 -8.31 8.70
N THR A 716 -37.56 -9.45 8.05
CA THR A 716 -38.93 -9.96 7.93
C THR A 716 -39.62 -10.08 9.30
N ALA A 717 -38.86 -10.45 10.34
CA ALA A 717 -39.39 -10.62 11.69
C ALA A 717 -39.31 -9.35 12.58
N THR A 718 -38.54 -8.32 12.19
CA THR A 718 -38.24 -7.17 13.07
C THR A 718 -38.75 -5.82 12.55
N GLY A 719 -39.66 -5.84 11.57
CA GLY A 719 -40.46 -4.67 11.19
C GLY A 719 -40.26 -4.14 9.77
N ALA A 720 -39.46 -4.82 8.92
CA ALA A 720 -39.31 -4.40 7.52
C ALA A 720 -40.64 -4.35 6.77
N PHE A 721 -41.60 -5.20 7.15
CA PHE A 721 -42.94 -5.30 6.56
C PHE A 721 -44.01 -4.56 7.39
N ALA A 722 -43.62 -3.55 8.18
CA ALA A 722 -44.58 -2.74 8.93
C ALA A 722 -45.61 -2.11 7.96
N GLY A 723 -46.90 -2.33 8.23
CA GLY A 723 -47.99 -1.88 7.36
C GLY A 723 -48.38 -2.85 6.24
N VAL A 724 -47.68 -3.99 6.10
CA VAL A 724 -48.08 -5.12 5.24
C VAL A 724 -48.81 -6.15 6.10
N ASN A 725 -49.91 -6.70 5.59
CA ASN A 725 -50.59 -7.83 6.23
C ASN A 725 -49.80 -9.12 5.92
N LEU A 726 -48.73 -9.36 6.67
CA LEU A 726 -47.80 -10.47 6.47
C LEU A 726 -48.22 -11.71 7.27
N SER A 727 -48.25 -12.87 6.62
CA SER A 727 -48.30 -14.18 7.27
C SER A 727 -47.11 -15.04 6.86
N VAL A 728 -46.34 -15.54 7.83
CA VAL A 728 -45.19 -16.44 7.59
C VAL A 728 -45.53 -17.83 8.13
N SER A 729 -45.28 -18.87 7.33
CA SER A 729 -45.49 -20.26 7.73
C SER A 729 -44.27 -21.14 7.40
N PHE A 730 -44.00 -22.12 8.26
CA PHE A 730 -42.94 -23.12 8.10
C PHE A 730 -43.55 -24.52 8.17
N ALA A 731 -43.03 -25.45 7.38
CA ALA A 731 -43.60 -26.77 7.20
C ALA A 731 -43.56 -27.58 8.52
N GLY A 732 -44.73 -27.97 9.01
CA GLY A 732 -44.85 -28.78 10.23
C GLY A 732 -44.55 -28.02 11.53
N VAL A 733 -44.36 -26.70 11.50
CA VAL A 733 -44.06 -25.88 12.66
C VAL A 733 -45.28 -25.05 13.05
N ALA A 734 -45.76 -25.21 14.29
CA ALA A 734 -46.89 -24.44 14.80
C ALA A 734 -46.51 -22.97 15.04
N ASN A 735 -47.33 -22.04 14.55
CA ASN A 735 -47.14 -20.61 14.73
C ASN A 735 -47.10 -20.25 16.23
N GLY A 736 -46.14 -19.39 16.63
CA GLY A 736 -45.91 -19.01 18.02
C GLY A 736 -45.20 -20.05 18.90
N SER A 737 -44.83 -21.21 18.37
CA SER A 737 -44.01 -22.19 19.10
C SER A 737 -42.54 -21.76 19.22
N PRO A 738 -41.75 -22.33 20.15
CA PRO A 738 -40.30 -22.07 20.21
C PRO A 738 -39.57 -22.40 18.89
N ALA A 739 -40.00 -23.46 18.19
CA ALA A 739 -39.45 -23.82 16.89
C ALA A 739 -39.78 -22.78 15.81
N TYR A 740 -40.97 -22.17 15.86
CA TYR A 740 -41.33 -21.07 14.98
C TYR A 740 -40.44 -19.84 15.21
N GLN A 741 -40.19 -19.50 16.48
CA GLN A 741 -39.30 -18.39 16.81
C GLN A 741 -37.85 -18.66 16.36
N ALA A 742 -37.35 -19.88 16.54
CA ALA A 742 -36.02 -20.26 16.08
C ALA A 742 -35.86 -20.10 14.55
N TRP A 743 -36.91 -20.42 13.79
CA TRP A 743 -36.94 -20.19 12.34
C TRP A 743 -36.95 -18.70 11.97
N LEU A 744 -37.71 -17.88 12.69
CA LEU A 744 -37.69 -16.41 12.49
C LEU A 744 -36.34 -15.78 12.85
N ASP A 745 -35.70 -16.26 13.92
CA ASP A 745 -34.37 -15.81 14.32
C ASP A 745 -33.33 -16.20 13.25
N LYS A 746 -33.38 -17.46 12.77
CA LYS A 746 -32.55 -17.93 11.66
C LYS A 746 -32.72 -17.07 10.40
N LEU A 747 -33.95 -16.79 10.01
CA LEU A 747 -34.25 -15.93 8.86
C LEU A 747 -33.68 -14.53 9.06
N SER A 748 -33.86 -13.93 10.24
CA SER A 748 -33.34 -12.60 10.55
C SER A 748 -31.82 -12.53 10.53
N ILE A 749 -31.15 -13.57 11.04
CA ILE A 749 -29.69 -13.70 10.94
C ILE A 749 -29.26 -13.70 9.48
N LEU A 750 -29.86 -14.58 8.66
CA LEU A 750 -29.51 -14.68 7.25
C LEU A 750 -29.80 -13.40 6.47
N GLU A 751 -30.93 -12.73 6.71
CA GLU A 751 -31.29 -11.47 6.04
C GLU A 751 -30.25 -10.37 6.31
N ARG A 752 -29.81 -10.21 7.56
CA ARG A 752 -28.80 -9.21 7.92
C ARG A 752 -27.43 -9.52 7.34
N PHE A 753 -26.97 -10.77 7.42
CA PHE A 753 -25.69 -11.19 6.82
C PHE A 753 -25.71 -11.13 5.28
N ASN A 754 -26.89 -11.19 4.66
CA ASN A 754 -27.07 -11.00 3.22
C ASN A 754 -27.39 -9.57 2.83
N GLY A 755 -27.54 -8.67 3.81
CA GLY A 755 -27.85 -7.25 3.63
C GLY A 755 -29.20 -6.97 2.97
N GLN A 756 -30.14 -7.92 2.98
CA GLN A 756 -31.44 -7.76 2.33
C GLN A 756 -32.50 -8.69 2.92
N THR A 757 -33.77 -8.26 2.89
CA THR A 757 -34.89 -9.10 3.29
C THR A 757 -35.09 -10.26 2.30
N PHE A 758 -35.71 -11.34 2.78
CA PHE A 758 -35.97 -12.54 2.01
C PHE A 758 -36.78 -12.25 0.76
N LEU A 759 -37.82 -11.42 0.88
CA LEU A 759 -38.55 -10.84 -0.24
C LEU A 759 -38.45 -9.31 -0.21
N PRO A 760 -38.54 -8.63 -1.37
CA PRO A 760 -38.71 -7.18 -1.42
C PRO A 760 -39.95 -6.76 -0.63
N VAL A 761 -39.87 -5.63 0.08
CA VAL A 761 -40.99 -5.11 0.87
C VAL A 761 -42.02 -4.47 -0.07
N PRO A 762 -43.27 -4.96 -0.12
CA PRO A 762 -44.30 -4.37 -0.96
C PRO A 762 -44.88 -3.09 -0.35
N ALA A 763 -45.69 -2.36 -1.10
CA ALA A 763 -46.40 -1.18 -0.61
C ALA A 763 -47.30 -1.51 0.60
N ALA A 764 -47.46 -0.55 1.51
CA ALA A 764 -48.34 -0.68 2.67
C ALA A 764 -49.79 -1.03 2.26
N GLY A 765 -50.46 -1.85 3.07
CA GLY A 765 -51.81 -2.38 2.80
C GLY A 765 -51.84 -3.65 1.94
N THR A 766 -50.71 -4.06 1.36
CA THR A 766 -50.59 -5.34 0.64
C THR A 766 -50.77 -6.50 1.62
N THR A 767 -51.48 -7.56 1.19
CA THR A 767 -51.50 -8.85 1.90
C THR A 767 -50.48 -9.79 1.26
N LEU A 768 -49.57 -10.32 2.07
CA LEU A 768 -48.48 -11.18 1.61
C LEU A 768 -48.40 -12.42 2.51
N ALA A 769 -48.35 -13.60 1.89
CA ALA A 769 -48.06 -14.85 2.57
C ALA A 769 -46.68 -15.37 2.12
N ILE A 770 -45.84 -15.72 3.09
CA ILE A 770 -44.55 -16.38 2.86
C ILE A 770 -44.65 -17.79 3.40
N ASP A 771 -44.81 -18.75 2.49
CA ASP A 771 -44.84 -20.16 2.82
C ASP A 771 -43.47 -20.77 2.53
N PHE A 772 -42.79 -21.20 3.59
CA PHE A 772 -41.57 -21.97 3.51
C PHE A 772 -41.96 -23.46 3.38
N HIS A 773 -41.67 -24.02 2.21
CA HIS A 773 -41.81 -25.45 1.93
C HIS A 773 -40.45 -26.14 2.01
N ALA A 774 -40.44 -27.47 2.07
CA ALA A 774 -39.24 -28.28 2.33
C ALA A 774 -37.99 -27.85 1.52
N ALA A 775 -38.11 -27.57 0.22
CA ALA A 775 -36.97 -27.12 -0.59
C ALA A 775 -36.42 -25.72 -0.20
N ARG A 776 -37.27 -24.76 0.19
CA ARG A 776 -36.82 -23.43 0.66
C ARG A 776 -36.19 -23.54 2.05
N GLU A 777 -36.78 -24.34 2.92
CA GLU A 777 -36.23 -24.62 4.25
C GLU A 777 -34.86 -25.26 4.14
N ALA A 778 -34.68 -26.25 3.27
CA ALA A 778 -33.39 -26.90 3.02
C ALA A 778 -32.32 -25.91 2.52
N ALA A 779 -32.68 -24.97 1.64
CA ALA A 779 -31.75 -23.96 1.15
C ALA A 779 -31.38 -22.92 2.23
N LEU A 780 -32.33 -22.52 3.08
CA LEU A 780 -32.06 -21.65 4.23
C LEU A 780 -31.23 -22.36 5.31
N ASP A 781 -31.47 -23.66 5.54
CA ASP A 781 -30.64 -24.48 6.42
C ASP A 781 -29.22 -24.56 5.89
N ALA A 782 -29.03 -24.84 4.59
CA ALA A 782 -27.70 -24.85 3.98
C ALA A 782 -26.97 -23.49 4.12
N ALA A 783 -27.69 -22.37 3.93
CA ALA A 783 -27.13 -21.04 4.16
C ALA A 783 -26.72 -20.82 5.62
N TYR A 784 -27.55 -21.22 6.57
CA TYR A 784 -27.29 -21.04 8.00
C TYR A 784 -26.15 -21.93 8.50
N GLU A 785 -26.09 -23.17 8.03
CA GLU A 785 -24.99 -24.08 8.36
C GLU A 785 -23.66 -23.60 7.79
N ALA A 786 -23.63 -23.10 6.54
CA ALA A 786 -22.42 -22.50 5.96
C ALA A 786 -21.91 -21.29 6.76
N LEU A 787 -22.82 -20.42 7.20
CA LEU A 787 -22.49 -19.31 8.09
C LEU A 787 -21.95 -19.82 9.44
N LYS A 788 -22.64 -20.77 10.07
CA LYS A 788 -22.30 -21.30 11.39
C LYS A 788 -20.94 -22.02 11.39
N GLU A 789 -20.67 -22.82 10.37
CA GLU A 789 -19.41 -23.53 10.19
C GLU A 789 -18.24 -22.55 9.99
N SER A 790 -18.39 -21.57 9.10
CA SER A 790 -17.36 -20.54 8.88
C SER A 790 -17.04 -19.76 10.16
N VAL A 791 -18.07 -19.37 10.92
CA VAL A 791 -17.88 -18.68 12.20
C VAL A 791 -17.16 -19.58 13.21
N TYR A 792 -17.51 -20.86 13.27
CA TYR A 792 -16.82 -21.79 14.13
C TYR A 792 -15.33 -21.94 13.77
N ASP A 793 -15.04 -22.25 12.51
CA ASP A 793 -13.68 -22.50 12.02
C ASP A 793 -12.80 -21.24 12.18
N GLY A 794 -13.37 -20.05 11.97
CA GLY A 794 -12.67 -18.78 12.20
C GLY A 794 -12.36 -18.50 13.67
N LEU A 795 -13.30 -18.79 14.57
CA LEU A 795 -13.15 -18.50 16.01
C LEU A 795 -12.30 -19.54 16.74
N VAL A 796 -12.40 -20.82 16.39
CA VAL A 796 -11.70 -21.91 17.07
C VAL A 796 -10.18 -21.77 16.96
N MET A 797 -9.70 -21.29 15.80
CA MET A 797 -8.30 -20.98 15.51
C MET A 797 -7.73 -19.83 16.34
N GLN A 798 -8.59 -18.91 16.77
CA GLN A 798 -8.22 -17.74 17.58
C GLN A 798 -8.42 -17.96 19.08
N THR A 799 -8.99 -19.10 19.47
CA THR A 799 -9.36 -19.40 20.85
C THR A 799 -8.74 -20.73 21.29
N ARG A 800 -9.48 -21.83 21.24
CA ARG A 800 -9.07 -23.13 21.78
C ARG A 800 -7.81 -23.69 21.12
N LEU A 801 -7.61 -23.46 19.81
CA LEU A 801 -6.43 -23.97 19.09
C LEU A 801 -5.23 -23.03 19.12
N LYS A 802 -5.45 -21.75 19.43
CA LYS A 802 -4.41 -20.72 19.46
C LYS A 802 -3.22 -21.10 20.36
N PRO A 803 -3.39 -21.67 21.57
CA PRO A 803 -2.26 -22.05 22.43
C PRO A 803 -1.30 -23.06 21.80
N TYR A 804 -1.77 -23.91 20.88
CA TYR A 804 -0.92 -24.87 20.15
C TYR A 804 -0.16 -24.17 19.03
N LEU A 805 -0.86 -23.36 18.24
CA LEU A 805 -0.26 -22.57 17.16
C LEU A 805 0.83 -21.66 17.73
N ASP A 806 0.57 -20.98 18.85
CA ASP A 806 1.54 -20.14 19.56
C ASP A 806 2.82 -20.89 20.03
N GLN A 807 2.91 -22.22 19.89
CA GLN A 807 4.13 -23.00 20.15
C GLN A 807 5.02 -23.23 18.93
N ILE A 808 4.57 -22.94 17.71
CA ILE A 808 5.41 -23.12 16.52
C ILE A 808 6.55 -22.09 16.55
N ARG A 809 7.77 -22.54 16.27
CA ARG A 809 8.97 -21.71 16.28
C ARG A 809 9.65 -21.74 14.92
N LEU A 810 10.51 -20.76 14.68
CA LEU A 810 11.37 -20.76 13.51
C LEU A 810 12.70 -21.43 13.87
N SER A 811 13.11 -22.40 13.07
CA SER A 811 14.38 -23.12 13.18
C SER A 811 15.32 -22.63 12.07
N ILE A 812 16.51 -22.18 12.45
CA ILE A 812 17.57 -21.74 11.52
C ILE A 812 18.71 -22.75 11.61
N ALA A 813 18.99 -23.46 10.52
CA ALA A 813 20.09 -24.41 10.43
C ALA A 813 20.92 -24.16 9.16
N GLU A 814 22.09 -24.81 9.05
CA GLU A 814 22.92 -24.75 7.84
C GLU A 814 22.18 -25.22 6.57
N SER A 815 21.11 -26.01 6.72
CA SER A 815 20.24 -26.47 5.64
C SER A 815 19.14 -25.48 5.23
N GLY A 816 19.00 -24.34 5.93
CA GLY A 816 17.99 -23.31 5.66
C GLY A 816 17.10 -22.99 6.86
N ILE A 817 16.06 -22.18 6.59
CA ILE A 817 15.03 -21.77 7.56
C ILE A 817 13.83 -22.72 7.44
N ALA A 818 13.35 -23.26 8.56
CA ALA A 818 12.17 -24.14 8.62
C ALA A 818 11.32 -23.82 9.86
N LEU A 819 10.08 -24.34 9.91
CA LEU A 819 9.26 -24.29 11.13
C LEU A 819 9.54 -25.51 12.01
N ASP A 820 9.67 -25.26 13.31
CA ASP A 820 9.76 -26.27 14.35
C ASP A 820 8.42 -26.41 15.06
N PHE A 821 7.84 -27.61 14.94
CA PHE A 821 6.56 -27.99 15.52
C PHE A 821 6.71 -28.79 16.82
N SER A 822 7.94 -29.00 17.31
CA SER A 822 8.21 -29.89 18.45
C SER A 822 7.51 -29.44 19.72
N ALA A 823 7.49 -28.12 20.00
CA ALA A 823 6.80 -27.58 21.16
C ALA A 823 5.26 -27.67 21.03
N MET A 824 4.73 -27.55 19.82
CA MET A 824 3.30 -27.76 19.53
C MET A 824 2.90 -29.22 19.76
N GLU A 825 3.69 -30.17 19.24
CA GLU A 825 3.47 -31.60 19.46
C GLU A 825 3.56 -31.97 20.94
N ALA A 826 4.54 -31.42 21.67
CA ALA A 826 4.64 -31.63 23.11
C ALA A 826 3.41 -31.12 23.87
N ALA A 827 2.88 -29.95 23.49
CA ALA A 827 1.67 -29.41 24.10
C ALA A 827 0.43 -30.28 23.82
N LEU A 828 0.32 -30.83 22.61
CA LEU A 828 -0.72 -31.79 22.22
C LEU A 828 -0.60 -33.11 23.00
N ASP A 829 0.62 -33.63 23.18
CA ASP A 829 0.88 -34.84 23.98
C ASP A 829 0.54 -34.63 25.47
N VAL A 830 0.83 -33.44 26.03
CA VAL A 830 0.42 -33.08 27.40
C VAL A 830 -1.10 -33.05 27.53
N ARG A 831 -1.82 -32.47 26.55
CA ARG A 831 -3.28 -32.49 26.53
C ARG A 831 -3.80 -33.92 26.45
N TYR A 832 -3.23 -34.76 25.58
CA TYR A 832 -3.63 -36.16 25.42
C TYR A 832 -3.45 -36.98 26.70
N ALA A 833 -2.38 -36.75 27.45
CA ALA A 833 -2.19 -37.41 28.73
C ALA A 833 -3.25 -37.03 29.78
N ALA A 834 -3.76 -35.80 29.74
CA ALA A 834 -4.75 -35.29 30.70
C ALA A 834 -6.20 -35.60 30.27
N ASP A 835 -6.51 -35.44 28.99
CA ASP A 835 -7.84 -35.60 28.39
C ASP A 835 -7.71 -36.12 26.95
N PRO A 836 -7.62 -37.44 26.76
CA PRO A 836 -7.40 -38.05 25.45
C PRO A 836 -8.47 -37.67 24.42
N ALA A 837 -9.73 -37.58 24.83
CA ALA A 837 -10.85 -37.32 23.94
C ALA A 837 -10.78 -35.90 23.36
N ASN A 838 -10.63 -34.87 24.21
CA ASN A 838 -10.51 -33.50 23.71
C ASN A 838 -9.18 -33.25 22.99
N ALA A 839 -8.07 -33.90 23.39
CA ALA A 839 -6.81 -33.80 22.65
C ALA A 839 -6.92 -34.33 21.22
N LEU A 840 -7.64 -35.44 21.03
CA LEU A 840 -7.92 -35.99 19.70
C LEU A 840 -8.72 -35.00 18.87
N VAL A 841 -9.76 -34.41 19.46
CA VAL A 841 -10.58 -33.36 18.82
C VAL A 841 -9.74 -32.16 18.42
N ASP A 842 -8.92 -31.62 19.32
CA ASP A 842 -8.06 -30.45 19.07
C ASP A 842 -7.06 -30.74 17.93
N ARG A 843 -6.45 -31.93 17.91
CA ARG A 843 -5.54 -32.35 16.83
C ARG A 843 -6.25 -32.46 15.48
N VAL A 844 -7.44 -33.08 15.46
CA VAL A 844 -8.28 -33.20 14.27
C VAL A 844 -8.69 -31.83 13.75
N GLU A 845 -9.09 -30.91 14.63
CA GLU A 845 -9.52 -29.57 14.23
C GLU A 845 -8.37 -28.68 13.78
N LEU A 846 -7.16 -28.86 14.31
CA LEU A 846 -5.94 -28.28 13.74
C LEU A 846 -5.70 -28.77 12.31
N MET A 847 -5.91 -30.06 12.05
CA MET A 847 -5.78 -30.62 10.70
C MET A 847 -6.89 -30.13 9.76
N LYS A 848 -8.14 -29.99 10.24
CA LYS A 848 -9.26 -29.44 9.44
C LYS A 848 -9.03 -27.97 9.09
N CYS A 849 -8.75 -27.14 10.10
CA CYS A 849 -8.76 -25.68 9.97
C CYS A 849 -7.42 -25.10 9.50
N ALA A 850 -6.31 -25.80 9.74
CA ALA A 850 -4.95 -25.34 9.42
C ALA A 850 -4.08 -26.40 8.71
N GLY A 851 -4.62 -27.58 8.41
CA GLY A 851 -3.84 -28.70 7.91
C GLY A 851 -3.16 -28.41 6.59
N ALA A 852 -3.87 -27.84 5.61
CA ALA A 852 -3.28 -27.50 4.32
C ALA A 852 -2.02 -26.63 4.46
N GLN A 853 -2.07 -25.63 5.34
CA GLN A 853 -0.96 -24.71 5.56
C GLN A 853 0.17 -25.37 6.37
N LEU A 854 -0.18 -26.10 7.44
CA LEU A 854 0.78 -26.80 8.28
C LEU A 854 1.50 -27.93 7.51
N TRP A 855 0.79 -28.64 6.62
CA TRP A 855 1.32 -29.69 5.75
C TRP A 855 2.39 -29.16 4.81
N GLN A 856 2.11 -28.06 4.12
CA GLN A 856 3.09 -27.39 3.25
C GLN A 856 4.32 -26.91 4.02
N SER A 857 4.15 -26.63 5.31
CA SER A 857 5.21 -26.19 6.21
C SER A 857 5.96 -27.31 6.91
N GLY A 858 5.63 -28.58 6.61
CA GLY A 858 6.34 -29.77 7.11
C GLY A 858 5.70 -30.48 8.30
N TRP A 859 4.57 -30.01 8.82
CA TRP A 859 3.80 -30.71 9.85
C TRP A 859 2.62 -31.44 9.24
N THR A 860 2.61 -32.78 9.24
CA THR A 860 1.48 -33.55 8.68
C THR A 860 0.43 -33.92 9.72
N GLY A 861 0.80 -33.97 11.00
CA GLY A 861 -0.11 -34.34 12.09
C GLY A 861 -0.54 -35.82 12.13
N THR A 862 -0.35 -36.60 11.06
CA THR A 862 -0.95 -37.93 10.86
C THR A 862 -0.33 -39.05 11.68
N ALA A 863 0.99 -39.08 11.85
CA ALA A 863 1.68 -40.19 12.51
C ALA A 863 1.29 -40.34 14.00
N ARG A 864 1.25 -39.22 14.73
CA ARG A 864 0.85 -39.23 16.14
C ARG A 864 -0.66 -39.45 16.29
N LEU A 865 -1.48 -38.94 15.36
CA LEU A 865 -2.91 -39.25 15.31
C LEU A 865 -3.15 -40.76 15.21
N GLN A 866 -2.45 -41.45 14.30
CA GLN A 866 -2.53 -42.90 14.16
C GLN A 866 -2.11 -43.63 15.45
N GLN A 867 -1.04 -43.17 16.10
CA GLN A 867 -0.59 -43.74 17.36
C GLN A 867 -1.65 -43.60 18.47
N TRP A 868 -2.22 -42.41 18.65
CA TRP A 868 -3.24 -42.17 19.67
C TRP A 868 -4.49 -43.03 19.46
N ILE A 869 -4.89 -43.24 18.20
CA ILE A 869 -6.03 -44.11 17.91
C ILE A 869 -5.70 -45.57 18.25
N GLY A 870 -4.52 -46.08 17.86
CA GLY A 870 -4.10 -47.43 18.23
C GLY A 870 -3.98 -47.66 19.75
N ASP A 871 -3.53 -46.64 20.49
CA ASP A 871 -3.51 -46.65 21.95
C ASP A 871 -4.92 -46.72 22.53
N ALA A 872 -5.86 -45.93 21.99
CA ALA A 872 -7.25 -45.91 22.42
C ALA A 872 -7.97 -47.24 22.11
N GLU A 873 -7.67 -47.86 20.97
CA GLU A 873 -8.17 -49.19 20.62
C GLU A 873 -7.66 -50.25 21.61
N THR A 874 -6.35 -50.25 21.89
CA THR A 874 -5.73 -51.19 22.83
C THR A 874 -6.30 -51.05 24.25
N LYS A 875 -6.66 -49.82 24.64
CA LYS A 875 -7.26 -49.51 25.95
C LYS A 875 -8.79 -49.68 25.97
N GLY A 876 -9.43 -49.97 24.84
CA GLY A 876 -10.89 -50.08 24.73
C GLY A 876 -11.64 -48.74 24.88
N THR A 877 -10.96 -47.61 24.71
CA THR A 877 -11.53 -46.25 24.86
C THR A 877 -11.84 -45.57 23.54
N TRP A 878 -11.52 -46.19 22.40
CA TRP A 878 -11.72 -45.63 21.06
C TRP A 878 -13.14 -45.12 20.83
N GLU A 879 -14.17 -45.89 21.19
CA GLU A 879 -15.56 -45.53 20.92
C GLU A 879 -15.98 -44.23 21.62
N VAL A 880 -15.49 -44.00 22.84
CA VAL A 880 -15.73 -42.78 23.61
C VAL A 880 -15.04 -41.59 22.93
N MET A 881 -13.79 -41.77 22.50
CA MET A 881 -13.02 -40.72 21.81
C MET A 881 -13.61 -40.40 20.43
N ARG A 882 -14.00 -41.40 19.66
CA ARG A 882 -14.66 -41.25 18.36
C ARG A 882 -15.98 -40.46 18.48
N THR A 883 -16.78 -40.77 19.51
CA THR A 883 -18.04 -40.06 19.75
C THR A 883 -17.82 -38.57 20.06
N SER A 884 -16.68 -38.21 20.67
CA SER A 884 -16.36 -36.80 20.99
C SER A 884 -16.08 -35.92 19.76
N LEU A 885 -15.74 -36.52 18.62
CA LEU A 885 -15.59 -35.81 17.35
C LEU A 885 -16.96 -35.40 16.77
N ALA A 886 -18.05 -36.08 17.16
CA ALA A 886 -19.43 -35.88 16.69
C ALA A 886 -19.68 -36.19 15.20
N ALA A 887 -20.93 -36.06 14.77
CA ALA A 887 -21.43 -36.47 13.45
C ALA A 887 -20.66 -35.92 12.23
N PRO A 888 -20.13 -34.68 12.20
CA PRO A 888 -19.42 -34.14 11.02
C PRO A 888 -18.21 -34.99 10.57
N TYR A 889 -17.57 -35.72 11.49
CA TYR A 889 -16.43 -36.59 11.16
C TYR A 889 -16.85 -38.05 10.88
N ALA A 890 -18.16 -38.31 10.90
CA ALA A 890 -18.80 -39.63 10.77
C ALA A 890 -19.97 -39.65 9.75
N SER A 891 -20.29 -38.52 9.11
CA SER A 891 -21.35 -38.35 8.10
C SER A 891 -20.77 -38.36 6.67
N PRO A 892 -21.61 -38.40 5.60
CA PRO A 892 -21.15 -38.22 4.22
C PRO A 892 -20.43 -36.87 4.03
N ALA A 893 -19.54 -36.78 3.05
CA ALA A 893 -18.78 -35.57 2.75
C ALA A 893 -19.69 -34.38 2.40
N THR A 894 -19.20 -33.18 2.75
CA THR A 894 -19.80 -31.89 2.40
C THR A 894 -19.10 -31.32 1.15
N ALA A 895 -19.26 -30.01 0.91
CA ALA A 895 -18.53 -29.30 -0.14
C ALA A 895 -17.34 -28.48 0.41
N GLY A 896 -16.97 -28.70 1.67
CA GLY A 896 -15.83 -28.10 2.35
C GLY A 896 -14.70 -29.11 2.57
N ASN A 897 -13.61 -28.68 3.23
CA ASN A 897 -12.52 -29.57 3.62
C ASN A 897 -12.94 -30.44 4.81
N ASP A 898 -13.16 -31.72 4.56
CA ASP A 898 -13.63 -32.64 5.59
C ASP A 898 -12.52 -33.58 6.09
N LEU A 899 -12.67 -34.04 7.35
CA LEU A 899 -11.89 -35.15 7.87
C LEU A 899 -12.83 -36.31 8.22
N HIS A 900 -12.66 -37.45 7.56
CA HIS A 900 -13.47 -38.64 7.81
C HIS A 900 -12.67 -39.73 8.51
N LEU A 901 -13.20 -40.24 9.63
CA LEU A 901 -12.64 -41.37 10.37
C LEU A 901 -13.58 -42.57 10.20
N MET A 902 -13.30 -43.44 9.22
CA MET A 902 -14.18 -44.54 8.83
C MET A 902 -13.91 -45.83 9.63
N ASP A 903 -14.99 -46.48 10.10
CA ASP A 903 -14.95 -47.70 10.93
C ASP A 903 -15.34 -48.99 10.18
N SER A 904 -15.63 -48.94 8.87
CA SER A 904 -16.07 -50.12 8.12
C SER A 904 -15.27 -50.37 6.83
N ILE A 905 -14.78 -51.59 6.69
CA ILE A 905 -14.04 -52.08 5.52
C ILE A 905 -15.04 -52.33 4.38
N GLY A 906 -14.70 -51.90 3.16
CA GLY A 906 -15.50 -52.16 1.96
C GLY A 906 -16.64 -51.17 1.72
N THR A 907 -16.65 -50.01 2.39
CA THR A 907 -17.56 -48.91 2.07
C THR A 907 -16.97 -48.02 0.98
N THR A 908 -17.78 -47.66 -0.01
CA THR A 908 -17.44 -46.61 -0.97
C THR A 908 -17.66 -45.26 -0.30
N PHE A 909 -16.60 -44.45 -0.25
CA PHE A 909 -16.64 -43.09 0.26
C PHE A 909 -16.58 -42.12 -0.92
N ASP A 910 -17.56 -41.23 -1.01
CA ASP A 910 -17.55 -40.10 -1.94
C ASP A 910 -17.08 -38.88 -1.15
N ALA A 911 -15.94 -38.31 -1.54
CA ALA A 911 -15.30 -37.19 -0.86
C ALA A 911 -15.93 -35.84 -1.22
N GLY A 912 -16.79 -35.76 -2.24
CA GLY A 912 -17.38 -34.48 -2.63
C GLY A 912 -16.34 -33.51 -3.20
N ALA A 913 -16.42 -32.23 -2.80
CA ALA A 913 -15.52 -31.16 -3.24
C ALA A 913 -14.80 -30.57 -2.02
N GLY A 914 -13.47 -30.41 -2.10
CA GLY A 914 -12.64 -29.97 -0.97
C GLY A 914 -11.30 -30.71 -0.94
N ASP A 915 -10.41 -30.31 -0.03
CA ASP A 915 -9.18 -31.05 0.29
C ASP A 915 -9.44 -31.99 1.47
N ASP A 916 -10.13 -33.11 1.20
CA ASP A 916 -10.59 -34.03 2.24
C ASP A 916 -9.49 -34.97 2.73
N LEU A 917 -9.45 -35.19 4.05
CA LEU A 917 -8.61 -36.20 4.67
C LEU A 917 -9.46 -37.40 5.08
N VAL A 918 -9.17 -38.58 4.52
CA VAL A 918 -9.90 -39.81 4.83
C VAL A 918 -8.98 -40.78 5.57
N TRP A 919 -9.41 -41.21 6.74
CA TRP A 919 -8.75 -42.23 7.53
C TRP A 919 -9.62 -43.47 7.60
N VAL A 920 -9.09 -44.60 7.11
CA VAL A 920 -9.82 -45.87 7.04
C VAL A 920 -9.21 -46.85 8.02
N ARG A 921 -10.05 -47.44 8.88
CA ARG A 921 -9.65 -48.53 9.78
C ARG A 921 -9.34 -49.79 8.98
N ALA A 922 -8.06 -50.08 8.77
CA ALA A 922 -7.62 -51.34 8.15
C ALA A 922 -7.55 -52.46 9.21
N ALA A 923 -8.62 -53.23 9.38
CA ALA A 923 -8.53 -54.52 10.06
C ALA A 923 -8.26 -55.62 9.04
N THR A 924 -6.97 -55.89 8.77
CA THR A 924 -6.46 -57.02 7.95
C THR A 924 -6.88 -57.00 6.48
N ILE A 925 -5.92 -56.76 5.58
CA ILE A 925 -6.00 -57.23 4.19
C ILE A 925 -5.83 -58.75 4.26
N SER A 926 -6.90 -59.51 4.00
CA SER A 926 -6.81 -60.95 3.72
C SER A 926 -6.51 -61.18 2.25
#